data_AF-A0A8H4XP49-F1
#
_entry.id   AF-A0A8H4XP49-F1
#
_cell.length_a   1.000
_cell.length_b   1.000
_cell.length_c   1.000
_cell.angle_alpha   90.00
_cell.angle_beta   90.00
_cell.angle_gamma   90.00
#
_symmetry.space_group_name_H-M   'P 1'
#
loop_
_entity.id
_entity.type
_entity.pdbx_description
1 polymer ?
#
loop_
_entity_poly.entity_id
_entity_poly.type
_entity_poly.pdbx_seq_one_letter_code
_entity_poly.pdbx_strand_id
1 'polypeptide(L)'
;MCCWLASRDGACSDSPRASALRKIRHLLFQDVVGLYAVQRAIKIPGAPDFDPSCVVDSQRKMGFGGSIIDPAIPSDKLVTSVRQTGEKKGDFDEGRFVARVEDRICLTNGRALIKVVEDERGRVGQRISYDGALCTVRFIGEVAGTTGTWLGVEWDDSARGKHNGSHKGVRYFTCKSKSSTAASFVRPSRPCDPPRHFLDAVKHKYASEYMLPDGRRAAEEIIFFGKRAEEVGFEKIRRKQANVGELTVVILEDLQVTSARAEDEQEGIIAKTCPKITQIDLSRNLFERLDPVLDVCRELPNLQHLSIKRVAPLGNRFQHVLENQTTGDLGNVKELSLEETMMSWEEVCHIATKCPSLAALDAGSNQLPSLPAVDYGRLASTLTSINLEINEFTTLADISTLTTLSTLRNIHLKGNNISAIAPDGSQGPVFSSSVQYLDVSYNKIQSWAFVDQLLRHFPGLTALRIGHNPFYDAVDVDAKASSAEESHMFTVARLASLKSLNFSKVTPADRNNAEMFYLSRIAKQLGSVSEDVEAEVLALHPRYAELCEIYGAPSVVRRLEVNPAFLEARLITVGFHAEQGEENVTKIPKSYDIYAVKGVAGKLFGLSPLKLRLIWETGEWDPVAGFDDQDDGSSDEEDAEEERERQGLDTHAAQDTTGKPGRWVKREVELKDGPRQLGYCVGGLDVKIRVEAR
;
A
#
# COMPACT_ATOMS: atom_id res chain seq x y z
N MET A 1 26.90 48.85 26.54
CA MET A 1 26.42 49.80 25.51
C MET A 1 27.30 49.68 24.25
N CYS A 2 27.37 48.49 23.63
CA CYS A 2 28.29 48.22 22.51
C CYS A 2 27.62 47.47 21.33
N CYS A 3 26.29 47.41 21.29
CA CYS A 3 25.52 46.80 20.19
C CYS A 3 24.64 47.85 19.48
N TRP A 4 25.03 49.13 19.52
CA TRP A 4 24.24 50.25 18.97
C TRP A 4 25.15 51.29 18.29
N LEU A 5 25.90 50.84 17.29
CA LEU A 5 26.59 51.66 16.27
C LEU A 5 27.11 50.76 15.13
N ALA A 6 26.20 49.99 14.52
CA ALA A 6 26.51 49.04 13.43
C ALA A 6 25.41 49.00 12.35
N SER A 7 24.75 50.14 12.11
CA SER A 7 23.82 50.30 10.98
C SER A 7 23.69 51.77 10.55
N ARG A 8 24.78 52.31 10.03
CA ARG A 8 24.74 53.40 9.03
C ARG A 8 26.05 53.47 8.25
N ASP A 9 25.88 53.72 6.96
CA ASP A 9 26.85 54.19 5.98
C ASP A 9 28.07 53.28 5.69
N GLY A 10 28.36 53.11 4.39
CA GLY A 10 29.43 52.24 3.88
C GLY A 10 30.55 53.00 3.19
N ALA A 11 31.25 52.30 2.29
CA ALA A 11 32.45 52.72 1.55
C ALA A 11 33.79 52.69 2.33
N CYS A 12 34.90 52.87 1.58
CA CYS A 12 36.30 52.84 2.02
C CYS A 12 36.89 51.50 2.47
N SER A 13 37.16 50.67 1.46
CA SER A 13 38.39 49.87 1.24
C SER A 13 39.58 50.02 2.21
N ASP A 14 40.24 48.88 2.45
CA ASP A 14 41.66 48.70 2.75
C ASP A 14 42.33 49.62 3.79
N SER A 15 42.35 49.13 5.04
CA SER A 15 43.41 49.46 6.00
C SER A 15 43.73 48.25 6.90
N PRO A 16 44.91 48.19 7.56
CA PRO A 16 45.31 47.03 8.38
C PRO A 16 44.39 46.70 9.58
N ARG A 17 43.40 47.55 9.89
CA ARG A 17 42.45 47.37 10.99
C ARG A 17 41.53 46.16 10.83
N ALA A 18 41.31 45.66 9.60
CA ALA A 18 40.45 44.50 9.35
C ALA A 18 40.93 43.19 10.01
N SER A 19 42.22 43.07 10.35
CA SER A 19 42.79 41.86 10.95
C SER A 19 42.37 41.64 12.42
N ALA A 20 42.05 42.72 13.16
CA ALA A 20 41.78 42.65 14.59
C ALA A 20 40.45 41.96 14.96
N LEU A 21 39.44 42.01 14.08
CA LEU A 21 38.06 41.60 14.39
C LEU A 21 37.77 40.10 14.24
N ARG A 22 38.78 39.26 13.93
CA ARG A 22 38.63 37.78 13.86
C ARG A 22 39.05 37.02 15.14
N LYS A 23 39.36 37.72 16.24
CA LYS A 23 39.62 37.10 17.56
C LYS A 23 38.73 37.68 18.66
N ILE A 24 37.43 37.33 18.64
CA ILE A 24 36.52 37.52 19.78
C ILE A 24 35.91 36.16 20.19
N ARG A 25 36.79 35.27 20.66
CA ARG A 25 36.48 34.09 21.48
C ARG A 25 37.70 33.86 22.38
N HIS A 26 37.48 33.86 23.69
CA HIS A 26 38.49 33.94 24.75
C HIS A 26 39.27 35.27 24.76
N LEU A 27 38.88 36.15 25.68
CA LEU A 27 39.77 37.10 26.35
C LEU A 27 40.21 36.45 27.67
N LEU A 28 41.47 36.63 28.05
CA LEU A 28 41.96 36.30 29.39
C LEU A 28 41.81 37.51 30.31
N PHE A 29 41.87 37.27 31.62
CA PHE A 29 41.68 38.31 32.64
C PHE A 29 42.67 39.49 32.50
N GLN A 30 43.88 39.22 32.00
CA GLN A 30 44.91 40.24 31.75
C GLN A 30 44.57 41.18 30.59
N ASP A 31 43.93 40.70 29.51
CA ASP A 31 43.54 41.52 28.36
C ASP A 31 42.52 42.59 28.77
N VAL A 32 41.61 42.22 29.67
CA VAL A 32 40.57 43.09 30.24
C VAL A 32 41.18 44.17 31.15
N VAL A 33 42.18 43.81 31.96
CA VAL A 33 42.92 44.78 32.80
C VAL A 33 43.70 45.78 31.95
N GLY A 34 44.31 45.34 30.85
CA GLY A 34 45.00 46.22 29.89
C GLY A 34 44.09 47.28 29.30
N LEU A 35 42.84 46.90 28.94
CA LEU A 35 41.85 47.82 28.38
C LEU A 35 41.48 48.95 29.38
N TYR A 36 41.26 48.60 30.65
CA TYR A 36 40.94 49.57 31.70
C TYR A 36 42.07 50.56 32.01
N ALA A 37 43.33 50.10 31.91
CA ALA A 37 44.50 50.99 32.08
C ALA A 37 44.59 52.04 30.97
N VAL A 38 44.40 51.63 29.70
CA VAL A 38 44.46 52.52 28.54
C VAL A 38 43.31 53.54 28.55
N GLN A 39 42.08 53.13 28.90
CA GLN A 39 40.93 54.05 28.95
C GLN A 39 41.11 55.15 30.02
N ARG A 40 41.74 54.85 31.16
CA ARG A 40 42.03 55.87 32.20
C ARG A 40 43.10 56.88 31.78
N ALA A 41 43.99 56.52 30.84
CA ALA A 41 45.04 57.41 30.35
C ALA A 41 44.56 58.40 29.26
N ILE A 42 43.44 58.11 28.58
CA ILE A 42 42.94 58.91 27.45
C ILE A 42 41.44 59.19 27.62
N LYS A 43 41.08 60.31 28.25
CA LYS A 43 39.69 60.77 28.30
C LYS A 43 39.25 61.36 26.96
N ILE A 44 38.19 60.80 26.38
CA ILE A 44 37.53 61.31 25.17
C ILE A 44 36.47 62.34 25.60
N PRO A 45 36.52 63.60 25.11
CA PRO A 45 35.52 64.61 25.43
C PRO A 45 34.09 64.17 25.04
N GLY A 46 33.14 64.31 25.97
CA GLY A 46 31.74 63.93 25.76
C GLY A 46 31.40 62.46 26.01
N ALA A 47 32.39 61.58 26.22
CA ALA A 47 32.14 60.21 26.67
C ALA A 47 31.88 60.17 28.20
N PRO A 48 30.83 59.48 28.70
CA PRO A 48 30.66 59.25 30.13
C PRO A 48 31.81 58.41 30.71
N ASP A 49 32.19 58.66 31.97
CA ASP A 49 33.10 57.78 32.69
C ASP A 49 32.47 56.39 32.89
N PHE A 50 33.22 55.34 32.61
CA PHE A 50 32.71 53.96 32.62
C PHE A 50 32.64 53.38 34.04
N ASP A 51 31.44 53.00 34.47
CA ASP A 51 31.20 52.36 35.77
C ASP A 51 31.45 50.85 35.73
N PRO A 52 32.50 50.33 36.41
CA PRO A 52 32.80 48.90 36.43
C PRO A 52 31.81 48.07 37.27
N SER A 53 30.90 48.68 38.03
CA SER A 53 29.84 47.95 38.74
C SER A 53 28.70 47.50 37.81
N CYS A 54 28.62 48.06 36.60
CA CYS A 54 27.55 47.83 35.63
C CYS A 54 27.92 46.90 34.46
N VAL A 55 28.96 46.05 34.61
CA VAL A 55 29.40 45.13 33.55
C VAL A 55 28.54 43.86 33.52
N VAL A 56 27.87 43.60 32.40
CA VAL A 56 27.12 42.36 32.13
C VAL A 56 27.07 42.05 30.63
N ASP A 57 26.95 40.75 30.30
CA ASP A 57 26.53 40.34 28.96
C ASP A 57 25.06 40.72 28.69
N SER A 58 24.61 40.55 27.45
CA SER A 58 23.30 41.04 26.98
C SER A 58 22.06 40.36 27.60
N GLN A 59 22.23 39.39 28.51
CA GLN A 59 21.13 38.58 29.06
C GLN A 59 20.97 38.66 30.59
N ARG A 60 21.81 39.41 31.32
CA ARG A 60 21.84 39.39 32.80
C ARG A 60 21.98 40.79 33.40
N LYS A 61 21.59 40.97 34.67
CA LYS A 61 21.92 42.17 35.47
C LYS A 61 22.09 41.82 36.95
N MET A 62 23.31 41.44 37.34
CA MET A 62 23.66 41.24 38.75
C MET A 62 24.12 42.57 39.38
N GLY A 63 23.57 42.91 40.53
CA GLY A 63 24.06 44.02 41.37
C GLY A 63 24.38 43.47 42.74
N PHE A 64 25.61 43.66 43.23
CA PHE A 64 26.11 43.00 44.44
C PHE A 64 25.58 43.63 45.74
N GLY A 65 24.27 43.56 45.95
CA GLY A 65 23.62 43.85 47.23
C GLY A 65 23.55 42.58 48.08
N GLY A 66 24.53 42.37 48.93
CA GLY A 66 24.62 41.25 49.89
C GLY A 66 25.82 41.38 50.82
N SER A 67 25.81 40.69 51.95
CA SER A 67 26.89 40.77 52.94
C SER A 67 28.02 39.80 52.60
N ILE A 68 29.23 40.33 52.39
CA ILE A 68 30.46 39.54 52.38
C ILE A 68 30.71 39.05 53.82
N ILE A 69 30.99 37.76 53.97
CA ILE A 69 31.30 37.12 55.25
C ILE A 69 32.77 36.70 55.31
N ASP A 70 33.29 36.12 54.23
CA ASP A 70 34.66 35.62 54.13
C ASP A 70 35.23 35.98 52.74
N PRO A 71 36.26 36.85 52.63
CA PRO A 71 36.80 37.26 51.34
C PRO A 71 37.46 36.10 50.58
N ALA A 72 36.98 35.81 49.36
CA ALA A 72 37.62 34.87 48.47
C ALA A 72 38.98 35.41 47.97
N ILE A 73 39.98 34.54 47.92
CA ILE A 73 41.36 34.85 47.54
C ILE A 73 41.53 34.69 46.02
N PRO A 74 42.38 35.47 45.33
CA PRO A 74 42.68 35.24 43.92
C PRO A 74 43.16 33.78 43.68
N SER A 75 42.46 33.08 42.77
CA SER A 75 42.50 31.63 42.46
C SER A 75 41.41 30.76 43.11
N ASP A 76 40.62 31.27 44.07
CA ASP A 76 39.50 30.53 44.65
C ASP A 76 38.38 30.25 43.63
N LYS A 77 37.87 29.02 43.62
CA LYS A 77 36.75 28.62 42.76
C LYS A 77 35.41 28.95 43.43
N LEU A 78 34.89 30.14 43.16
CA LEU A 78 33.58 30.58 43.64
C LEU A 78 32.43 29.73 43.04
N VAL A 79 31.67 29.04 43.89
CA VAL A 79 30.43 28.34 43.53
C VAL A 79 29.26 29.16 44.03
N THR A 80 28.36 29.57 43.12
CA THR A 80 27.18 30.38 43.47
C THR A 80 25.91 29.56 43.31
N SER A 81 25.14 29.39 44.39
CA SER A 81 23.78 28.84 44.34
C SER A 81 22.76 29.98 44.36
N VAL A 82 21.65 29.81 43.65
CA VAL A 82 20.64 30.85 43.43
C VAL A 82 19.25 30.26 43.66
N ARG A 83 18.37 31.02 44.31
CA ARG A 83 16.97 30.67 44.58
C ARG A 83 16.06 31.84 44.19
N GLN A 84 15.05 31.56 43.38
CA GLN A 84 13.97 32.50 43.03
C GLN A 84 13.17 32.90 44.28
N THR A 85 12.69 34.14 44.32
CA THR A 85 11.75 34.61 45.35
C THR A 85 10.30 34.63 44.85
N GLY A 86 10.08 34.79 43.55
CA GLY A 86 8.77 35.04 42.96
C GLY A 86 8.38 36.52 42.91
N GLU A 87 9.23 37.42 43.44
CA GLU A 87 9.01 38.87 43.43
C GLU A 87 9.40 39.45 42.04
N LYS A 88 8.43 39.46 41.11
CA LYS A 88 8.62 39.97 39.73
C LYS A 88 8.77 41.50 39.67
N LYS A 89 9.66 41.96 38.78
CA LYS A 89 9.96 43.38 38.50
C LYS A 89 10.12 43.60 36.99
N GLY A 90 8.98 43.63 36.29
CA GLY A 90 8.93 43.49 34.83
C GLY A 90 9.23 42.05 34.41
N ASP A 91 9.92 41.85 33.29
CA ASP A 91 10.36 40.55 32.75
C ASP A 91 11.33 39.76 33.66
N PHE A 92 11.68 40.28 34.83
CA PHE A 92 12.75 39.77 35.69
C PHE A 92 12.18 39.37 37.05
N ASP A 93 12.59 38.21 37.57
CA ASP A 93 12.33 37.77 38.95
C ASP A 93 13.52 38.15 39.85
N GLU A 94 13.27 38.48 41.12
CA GLU A 94 14.35 38.68 42.08
C GLU A 94 14.85 37.32 42.61
N GLY A 95 16.09 36.97 42.25
CA GLY A 95 16.78 35.81 42.80
C GLY A 95 17.68 36.19 43.97
N ARG A 96 17.63 35.42 45.05
CA ARG A 96 18.64 35.47 46.12
C ARG A 96 19.74 34.45 45.87
N PHE A 97 20.99 34.84 46.04
CA PHE A 97 22.15 33.99 45.85
C PHE A 97 23.08 33.92 47.07
N VAL A 98 23.81 32.82 47.15
CA VAL A 98 24.87 32.56 48.13
C VAL A 98 26.10 32.09 47.38
N ALA A 99 27.23 32.76 47.60
CA ALA A 99 28.51 32.39 47.00
C ALA A 99 29.40 31.68 48.04
N ARG A 100 30.03 30.58 47.63
CA ARG A 100 30.90 29.74 48.47
C ARG A 100 32.24 29.45 47.82
N VAL A 101 33.24 29.16 48.64
CA VAL A 101 34.48 28.48 48.24
C VAL A 101 34.54 27.20 49.05
N GLU A 102 34.43 26.07 48.36
CA GLU A 102 34.16 24.77 48.99
C GLU A 102 32.90 24.88 49.88
N ASP A 103 32.99 24.53 51.17
CA ASP A 103 31.88 24.70 52.11
C ASP A 103 31.79 26.11 52.73
N ARG A 104 32.86 26.93 52.67
CA ARG A 104 32.89 28.28 53.27
C ARG A 104 31.96 29.23 52.53
N ILE A 105 31.24 30.09 53.26
CA ILE A 105 30.34 31.08 52.65
C ILE A 105 31.04 32.43 52.53
N CYS A 106 31.28 32.87 51.30
CA CYS A 106 31.92 34.15 51.02
C CYS A 106 30.92 35.32 50.98
N LEU A 107 29.72 35.09 50.44
CA LEU A 107 28.69 36.14 50.31
C LEU A 107 27.29 35.55 50.56
N THR A 108 26.50 36.22 51.41
CA THR A 108 25.10 35.87 51.72
C THR A 108 24.11 36.95 51.30
N ASN A 109 22.86 36.53 51.08
CA ASN A 109 21.74 37.43 50.75
C ASN A 109 21.98 38.31 49.50
N GLY A 110 22.87 37.87 48.60
CA GLY A 110 23.10 38.56 47.33
C GLY A 110 21.81 38.60 46.52
N ARG A 111 21.46 39.76 45.95
CA ARG A 111 20.27 39.92 45.09
C ARG A 111 20.66 39.98 43.62
N ALA A 112 19.88 39.38 42.73
CA ALA A 112 20.04 39.50 41.29
C ALA A 112 18.66 39.63 40.61
N LEU A 113 18.56 40.47 39.59
CA LEU A 113 17.41 40.47 38.68
C LEU A 113 17.69 39.48 37.56
N ILE A 114 16.91 38.41 37.53
CA ILE A 114 17.10 37.27 36.62
C ILE A 114 15.94 37.30 35.63
N LYS A 115 16.23 37.47 34.34
CA LYS A 115 15.18 37.23 33.34
C LYS A 115 14.88 35.74 33.37
N VAL A 116 13.66 35.40 33.81
CA VAL A 116 13.16 34.04 33.68
C VAL A 116 12.84 33.86 32.20
N VAL A 117 13.84 33.42 31.45
CA VAL A 117 13.59 32.71 30.21
C VAL A 117 13.00 31.38 30.63
N GLU A 118 11.68 31.27 30.52
CA GLU A 118 11.02 29.97 30.60
C GLU A 118 11.58 29.15 29.43
N ASP A 119 12.35 28.09 29.75
CA ASP A 119 12.99 27.26 28.73
C ASP A 119 11.96 26.25 28.23
N GLU A 120 10.94 26.76 27.52
CA GLU A 120 9.77 26.04 26.97
C GLU A 120 10.12 24.99 25.90
N ARG A 121 11.39 24.58 25.83
CA ARG A 121 11.94 23.60 24.88
C ARG A 121 11.57 22.16 25.26
N GLY A 122 10.31 21.94 25.60
CA GLY A 122 9.79 20.66 26.04
C GLY A 122 8.70 20.79 27.10
N ARG A 123 7.48 20.40 26.75
CA ARG A 123 6.57 19.69 27.66
C ARG A 123 6.54 18.21 27.29
N VAL A 124 6.28 17.32 28.23
CA VAL A 124 5.96 15.92 27.89
C VAL A 124 4.67 15.89 27.06
N GLY A 125 4.64 15.11 25.99
CA GLY A 125 3.57 15.11 24.99
C GLY A 125 3.80 16.06 23.81
N GLN A 126 4.77 16.98 23.89
CA GLN A 126 5.01 17.96 22.81
C GLN A 126 5.46 17.30 21.52
N ARG A 127 4.96 17.76 20.37
CA ARG A 127 5.51 17.41 19.06
C ARG A 127 6.59 18.41 18.66
N ILE A 128 7.75 17.91 18.25
CA ILE A 128 8.92 18.70 17.86
C ILE A 128 9.49 18.12 16.55
N SER A 129 10.05 18.96 15.70
CA SER A 129 10.81 18.53 14.51
C SER A 129 12.30 18.87 14.69
N TYR A 130 13.18 17.98 14.20
CA TYR A 130 14.62 18.20 14.15
C TYR A 130 15.19 17.77 12.80
N ASP A 131 15.68 18.73 12.01
CA ASP A 131 16.20 18.51 10.66
C ASP A 131 15.18 17.76 9.79
N GLY A 132 13.94 18.28 9.77
CA GLY A 132 12.79 17.77 9.02
C GLY A 132 12.12 16.52 9.60
N ALA A 133 12.67 15.91 10.67
CA ALA A 133 12.11 14.69 11.24
C ALA A 133 11.34 14.95 12.53
N LEU A 134 10.08 14.52 12.52
CA LEU A 134 9.14 14.66 13.62
C LEU A 134 9.49 13.72 14.79
N CYS A 135 9.17 14.14 16.01
CA CYS A 135 9.24 13.34 17.23
C CYS A 135 8.22 13.82 18.26
N THR A 136 8.00 13.00 19.29
CA THR A 136 7.19 13.37 20.46
C THR A 136 8.05 13.30 21.73
N VAL A 137 8.02 14.35 22.56
CA VAL A 137 8.71 14.37 23.85
C VAL A 137 8.01 13.41 24.82
N ARG A 138 8.77 12.48 25.41
CA ARG A 138 8.29 11.46 26.35
C ARG A 138 8.86 11.60 27.76
N PHE A 139 9.98 12.29 27.91
CA PHE A 139 10.67 12.47 29.18
C PHE A 139 11.43 13.80 29.19
N ILE A 140 11.48 14.45 30.35
CA ILE A 140 12.32 15.62 30.61
C ILE A 140 12.94 15.44 31.98
N GLY A 141 14.27 15.43 32.07
CA GLY A 141 14.97 15.21 33.33
C GLY A 141 16.43 14.81 33.15
N GLU A 142 17.08 14.42 34.25
CA GLU A 142 18.45 13.94 34.23
C GLU A 142 18.55 12.46 33.80
N VAL A 143 19.69 12.09 33.21
CA VAL A 143 19.98 10.72 32.77
C VAL A 143 21.25 10.22 33.46
N ALA A 144 21.18 9.05 34.08
CA ALA A 144 22.25 8.53 34.94
C ALA A 144 23.57 8.32 34.17
N GLY A 145 24.67 8.75 34.79
CA GLY A 145 25.99 8.74 34.14
C GLY A 145 26.14 9.78 33.02
N THR A 146 25.35 10.86 33.05
CA THR A 146 25.49 12.06 32.20
C THR A 146 25.25 13.32 33.04
N THR A 147 25.57 14.51 32.52
CA THR A 147 25.37 15.80 33.22
C THR A 147 24.19 16.58 32.67
N GLY A 148 23.34 17.12 33.55
CA GLY A 148 22.24 18.04 33.21
C GLY A 148 21.10 17.43 32.40
N THR A 149 20.04 18.23 32.21
CA THR A 149 18.76 17.82 31.61
C THR A 149 18.88 17.29 30.18
N TRP A 150 18.01 16.34 29.85
CA TRP A 150 17.75 15.81 28.53
C TRP A 150 16.26 15.79 28.23
N LEU A 151 15.92 15.95 26.94
CA LEU A 151 14.65 15.53 26.37
C LEU A 151 14.79 14.09 25.92
N GLY A 152 14.02 13.18 26.50
CA GLY A 152 13.78 11.86 25.92
C GLY A 152 12.70 11.99 24.86
N VAL A 153 13.05 11.84 23.58
CA VAL A 153 12.11 11.92 22.46
C VAL A 153 11.90 10.54 21.84
N GLU A 154 10.65 10.21 21.55
CA GLU A 154 10.28 9.10 20.67
C GLU A 154 10.18 9.65 19.24
N TRP A 155 10.98 9.13 18.32
CA TRP A 155 10.93 9.54 16.92
C TRP A 155 9.69 8.98 16.24
N ASP A 156 9.19 9.76 15.28
CA ASP A 156 8.12 9.33 14.39
C ASP A 156 8.65 8.36 13.32
N ASP A 157 9.92 8.45 12.89
CA ASP A 157 10.64 7.32 12.29
C ASP A 157 11.41 6.53 13.36
N SER A 158 11.08 5.25 13.53
CA SER A 158 11.74 4.39 14.53
C SER A 158 13.18 3.97 14.17
N ALA A 159 13.60 4.13 12.91
CA ALA A 159 14.97 3.85 12.47
C ALA A 159 15.94 5.00 12.79
N ARG A 160 15.46 6.25 12.90
CA ARG A 160 16.27 7.45 13.25
C ARG A 160 16.81 7.46 14.69
N GLY A 161 16.21 6.66 15.59
CA GLY A 161 16.57 6.63 17.00
C GLY A 161 17.74 5.69 17.34
N LYS A 162 17.90 5.43 18.64
CA LYS A 162 19.08 4.75 19.24
C LYS A 162 18.74 3.74 20.33
N HIS A 163 17.55 3.83 20.94
CA HIS A 163 17.13 3.02 22.07
C HIS A 163 15.62 3.08 22.28
N ASN A 164 15.05 2.22 23.13
CA ASN A 164 13.61 2.12 23.41
C ASN A 164 13.08 3.03 24.54
N GLY A 165 13.88 3.99 25.03
CA GLY A 165 13.58 4.82 26.21
C GLY A 165 14.37 4.44 27.47
N SER A 166 15.37 3.55 27.32
CA SER A 166 16.34 3.19 28.35
C SER A 166 17.77 3.62 27.99
N HIS A 167 18.61 3.82 29.02
CA HIS A 167 20.04 4.09 28.90
C HIS A 167 20.78 3.38 30.04
N LYS A 168 21.82 2.60 29.70
CA LYS A 168 22.63 1.80 30.64
C LYS A 168 21.80 0.96 31.63
N GLY A 169 20.75 0.30 31.13
CA GLY A 169 19.86 -0.56 31.91
C GLY A 169 18.73 0.16 32.66
N VAL A 170 18.84 1.47 32.88
CA VAL A 170 17.77 2.27 33.51
C VAL A 170 16.75 2.70 32.45
N ARG A 171 15.45 2.51 32.72
CA ARG A 171 14.35 2.99 31.86
C ARG A 171 13.85 4.34 32.36
N TYR A 172 13.72 5.30 31.46
CA TYR A 172 13.26 6.67 31.75
C TYR A 172 11.85 6.93 31.20
N PHE A 173 11.52 6.27 30.09
CA PHE A 173 10.18 6.28 29.49
C PHE A 173 9.97 5.00 28.67
N THR A 174 8.73 4.82 28.20
CA THR A 174 8.35 3.75 27.27
C THR A 174 7.84 4.39 25.97
N CYS A 175 8.23 3.84 24.82
CA CYS A 175 7.75 4.30 23.51
C CYS A 175 6.38 3.70 23.18
N LYS A 176 5.57 4.36 22.34
CA LYS A 176 4.41 3.70 21.70
C LYS A 176 4.87 2.65 20.67
N SER A 177 5.95 2.93 19.93
CA SER A 177 6.57 1.94 19.03
C SER A 177 7.23 0.79 19.79
N LYS A 178 6.99 -0.44 19.32
CA LYS A 178 7.62 -1.67 19.84
C LYS A 178 9.10 -1.83 19.42
N SER A 179 9.61 -0.94 18.54
CA SER A 179 10.99 -1.00 18.04
C SER A 179 12.03 -0.73 19.15
N SER A 180 13.12 -1.50 19.13
CA SER A 180 14.25 -1.36 20.06
C SER A 180 15.01 -0.04 19.91
N THR A 181 14.88 0.65 18.77
CA THR A 181 15.60 1.89 18.44
C THR A 181 14.74 3.15 18.49
N ALA A 182 13.44 3.08 18.78
CA ALA A 182 12.46 4.15 18.48
C ALA A 182 12.72 5.57 19.07
N ALA A 183 13.65 5.74 20.01
CA ALA A 183 13.84 6.98 20.76
C ALA A 183 15.30 7.45 20.85
N SER A 184 15.50 8.68 21.34
CA SER A 184 16.81 9.27 21.62
C SER A 184 16.75 10.24 22.80
N PHE A 185 17.85 10.39 23.53
CA PHE A 185 18.06 11.55 24.39
C PHE A 185 18.68 12.70 23.58
N VAL A 186 18.04 13.86 23.62
CA VAL A 186 18.41 15.09 22.92
C VAL A 186 18.61 16.20 23.97
N ARG A 187 19.54 17.13 23.73
CA ARG A 187 19.73 18.28 24.62
C ARG A 187 18.63 19.33 24.38
N PRO A 188 18.01 19.92 25.41
CA PRO A 188 17.09 21.05 25.23
C PRO A 188 17.70 22.20 24.42
N SER A 189 19.02 22.41 24.53
CA SER A 189 19.76 23.42 23.77
C SER A 189 19.98 23.09 22.28
N ARG A 190 19.58 21.92 21.77
CA ARG A 190 19.58 21.64 20.31
C ARG A 190 18.47 22.48 19.66
N PRO A 191 18.76 23.29 18.63
CA PRO A 191 17.70 23.92 17.83
C PRO A 191 16.77 22.87 17.24
N CYS A 192 15.47 23.08 17.36
CA CYS A 192 14.43 22.40 16.62
C CYS A 192 14.02 23.24 15.40
N ASP A 193 13.34 22.60 14.45
CA ASP A 193 12.76 23.31 13.31
C ASP A 193 11.57 24.15 13.81
N PRO A 194 11.41 25.42 13.36
CA PRO A 194 10.40 26.31 13.91
C PRO A 194 8.98 25.84 13.56
N PRO A 195 8.02 25.90 14.50
CA PRO A 195 6.62 25.62 14.21
C PRO A 195 6.01 26.68 13.28
N ARG A 196 4.91 26.34 12.61
CA ARG A 196 4.18 27.25 11.72
C ARG A 196 2.69 27.26 11.99
N HIS A 197 2.07 28.39 11.66
CA HIS A 197 0.62 28.54 11.54
C HIS A 197 0.18 28.16 10.11
N PHE A 198 -1.07 27.76 9.91
CA PHE A 198 -1.57 27.28 8.61
C PHE A 198 -1.24 28.22 7.44
N LEU A 199 -1.57 29.51 7.57
CA LEU A 199 -1.33 30.48 6.50
C LEU A 199 0.15 30.70 6.22
N ASP A 200 1.04 30.59 7.20
CA ASP A 200 2.48 30.72 6.97
C ASP A 200 3.08 29.49 6.30
N ALA A 201 2.53 28.30 6.55
CA ALA A 201 2.86 27.10 5.76
C ALA A 201 2.36 27.20 4.31
N VAL A 202 1.14 27.73 4.08
CA VAL A 202 0.63 28.00 2.73
C VAL A 202 1.52 29.03 2.00
N LYS A 203 1.79 30.18 2.62
CA LYS A 203 2.70 31.21 2.08
C LYS A 203 4.08 30.61 1.77
N HIS A 204 4.64 29.82 2.70
CA HIS A 204 5.97 29.22 2.56
C HIS A 204 6.07 28.18 1.43
N LYS A 205 5.02 27.40 1.15
CA LYS A 205 5.05 26.37 0.09
C LYS A 205 4.62 26.88 -1.28
N TYR A 206 3.70 27.85 -1.34
CA TYR A 206 3.08 28.27 -2.60
C TYR A 206 3.42 29.70 -3.03
N ALA A 207 3.70 30.62 -2.10
CA ALA A 207 3.97 32.04 -2.39
C ALA A 207 5.42 32.48 -2.13
N SER A 208 6.30 31.57 -1.73
CA SER A 208 7.73 31.84 -1.63
C SER A 208 8.37 31.85 -3.02
N GLU A 209 8.75 33.04 -3.52
CA GLU A 209 9.84 33.10 -4.48
C GLU A 209 11.13 32.73 -3.72
N TYR A 210 11.49 31.45 -3.73
CA TYR A 210 12.80 30.98 -3.28
C TYR A 210 13.89 31.59 -4.17
N MET A 211 14.35 32.79 -3.80
CA MET A 211 15.51 33.44 -4.39
C MET A 211 16.77 32.96 -3.66
N LEU A 212 17.74 32.46 -4.42
CA LEU A 212 19.08 32.19 -3.92
C LEU A 212 19.77 33.51 -3.53
N PRO A 213 20.79 33.48 -2.65
CA PRO A 213 21.52 34.69 -2.22
C PRO A 213 22.23 35.47 -3.34
N ASP A 214 22.29 34.93 -4.57
CA ASP A 214 22.84 35.55 -5.77
C ASP A 214 21.76 36.16 -6.70
N GLY A 215 20.48 36.14 -6.29
CA GLY A 215 19.35 36.68 -7.05
C GLY A 215 18.78 35.72 -8.11
N ARG A 216 19.28 34.49 -8.23
CA ARG A 216 18.68 33.46 -9.10
C ARG A 216 17.50 32.78 -8.40
N ARG A 217 16.46 32.44 -9.16
CA ARG A 217 15.35 31.62 -8.66
C ARG A 217 15.81 30.19 -8.43
N ALA A 218 15.59 29.64 -7.25
CA ALA A 218 15.61 28.20 -7.04
C ALA A 218 14.29 27.60 -7.55
N ALA A 219 14.32 27.12 -8.79
CA ALA A 219 13.79 25.78 -8.98
C ALA A 219 14.66 24.84 -8.13
N GLU A 220 14.05 23.91 -7.40
CA GLU A 220 14.82 22.88 -6.71
C GLU A 220 15.47 22.01 -7.80
N GLU A 221 16.79 21.79 -7.76
CA GLU A 221 17.42 20.86 -8.70
C GLU A 221 16.90 19.45 -8.40
N ILE A 222 15.91 18.99 -9.17
CA ILE A 222 15.34 17.65 -8.99
C ILE A 222 16.36 16.64 -9.52
N ILE A 223 17.20 16.12 -8.61
CA ILE A 223 18.28 15.19 -8.93
C ILE A 223 17.77 13.75 -8.80
N PHE A 224 17.29 13.18 -9.90
CA PHE A 224 16.93 11.76 -9.98
C PHE A 224 18.19 10.92 -10.28
N PHE A 225 18.58 10.05 -9.35
CA PHE A 225 19.71 9.11 -9.52
C PHE A 225 21.04 9.79 -9.98
N GLY A 226 21.32 10.99 -9.45
CA GLY A 226 22.50 11.79 -9.81
C GLY A 226 22.38 12.58 -11.13
N LYS A 227 21.28 12.44 -11.87
CA LYS A 227 20.96 13.26 -13.05
C LYS A 227 20.12 14.46 -12.62
N ARG A 228 20.55 15.67 -12.97
CA ARG A 228 19.72 16.88 -12.86
C ARG A 228 18.59 16.83 -13.89
N ALA A 229 17.36 17.05 -13.46
CA ALA A 229 16.24 17.42 -14.32
C ALA A 229 16.03 18.95 -14.33
N GLU A 230 15.53 19.50 -15.44
CA GLU A 230 15.23 20.93 -15.59
C GLU A 230 13.71 21.15 -15.66
N GLU A 231 13.18 22.05 -14.83
CA GLU A 231 11.74 22.37 -14.75
C GLU A 231 11.27 23.25 -15.92
N VAL A 232 11.10 22.66 -17.11
CA VAL A 232 10.52 23.39 -18.25
C VAL A 232 9.01 23.59 -18.05
N GLY A 233 8.56 24.85 -18.04
CA GLY A 233 7.14 25.24 -18.04
C GLY A 233 6.47 25.41 -16.67
N PHE A 234 7.05 24.90 -15.59
CA PHE A 234 6.49 25.00 -14.23
C PHE A 234 6.36 26.44 -13.72
N GLU A 235 7.11 27.40 -14.25
CA GLU A 235 7.02 28.82 -13.87
C GLU A 235 5.61 29.42 -14.05
N LYS A 236 4.81 28.93 -15.01
CA LYS A 236 3.41 29.34 -15.22
C LYS A 236 2.47 28.74 -14.17
N ILE A 237 2.84 27.62 -13.56
CA ILE A 237 2.13 26.95 -12.47
C ILE A 237 2.50 27.64 -11.14
N ARG A 238 3.79 27.81 -10.86
CA ARG A 238 4.32 28.54 -9.70
C ARG A 238 3.71 29.96 -9.60
N ARG A 239 3.65 30.72 -10.70
CA ARG A 239 2.98 32.05 -10.73
C ARG A 239 1.47 32.04 -10.47
N LYS A 240 0.76 30.93 -10.74
CA LYS A 240 -0.65 30.77 -10.36
C LYS A 240 -0.79 30.43 -8.89
N GLN A 241 0.04 29.51 -8.38
CA GLN A 241 0.03 29.05 -7.00
C GLN A 241 0.45 30.15 -5.99
N ALA A 242 1.34 31.06 -6.41
CA ALA A 242 1.71 32.23 -5.61
C ALA A 242 0.54 33.18 -5.31
N ASN A 243 -0.52 33.15 -6.12
CA ASN A 243 -1.79 33.74 -5.72
C ASN A 243 -2.57 32.74 -4.84
N VAL A 244 -2.28 32.75 -3.54
CA VAL A 244 -2.86 31.82 -2.56
C VAL A 244 -4.39 31.83 -2.52
N GLY A 245 -5.03 32.95 -2.92
CA GLY A 245 -6.48 33.07 -3.03
C GLY A 245 -7.10 32.22 -4.15
N GLU A 246 -6.31 31.75 -5.11
CA GLU A 246 -6.74 30.86 -6.21
C GLU A 246 -6.46 29.36 -5.94
N LEU A 247 -5.89 29.02 -4.78
CA LEU A 247 -5.61 27.62 -4.43
C LEU A 247 -6.90 26.85 -4.09
N THR A 248 -7.14 25.76 -4.82
CA THR A 248 -8.22 24.81 -4.55
C THR A 248 -7.74 23.56 -3.79
N VAL A 249 -6.50 23.14 -4.03
CA VAL A 249 -5.86 21.98 -3.38
C VAL A 249 -4.60 22.46 -2.66
N VAL A 250 -4.50 22.16 -1.37
CA VAL A 250 -3.41 22.61 -0.49
C VAL A 250 -2.84 21.42 0.27
N ILE A 251 -1.54 21.13 0.12
CA ILE A 251 -0.87 19.96 0.72
C ILE A 251 0.26 20.48 1.59
N LEU A 252 0.15 20.38 2.92
CA LEU A 252 1.08 20.99 3.88
C LEU A 252 1.90 19.97 4.68
N GLU A 253 2.12 18.78 4.13
CA GLU A 253 2.99 17.75 4.71
C GLU A 253 4.40 18.27 5.05
N ASP A 254 4.92 17.85 6.20
CA ASP A 254 6.25 18.17 6.73
C ASP A 254 6.58 19.68 6.85
N LEU A 255 5.57 20.56 6.97
CA LEU A 255 5.73 22.01 7.14
C LEU A 255 5.66 22.49 8.61
N GLN A 256 5.76 21.59 9.58
CA GLN A 256 5.79 21.89 11.02
C GLN A 256 4.54 22.67 11.52
N VAL A 257 3.37 22.48 10.89
CA VAL A 257 2.14 23.16 11.29
C VAL A 257 1.69 22.71 12.68
N THR A 258 1.42 23.66 13.57
CA THR A 258 0.92 23.43 14.93
C THR A 258 -0.49 23.96 15.16
N SER A 259 -0.85 25.08 14.52
CA SER A 259 -2.10 25.80 14.76
C SER A 259 -2.71 26.39 13.48
N ALA A 260 -4.01 26.71 13.55
CA ALA A 260 -4.72 27.38 12.45
C ALA A 260 -4.21 28.80 12.19
N ARG A 261 -3.95 29.56 13.27
CA ARG A 261 -3.61 30.99 13.27
C ARG A 261 -2.45 31.29 14.22
N ALA A 262 -1.80 32.44 14.02
CA ALA A 262 -0.94 33.08 15.00
C ALA A 262 -1.75 33.66 16.18
N GLU A 263 -1.08 34.11 17.25
CA GLU A 263 -1.75 34.69 18.44
C GLU A 263 -2.35 36.08 18.18
N ASP A 264 -1.84 36.81 17.18
CA ASP A 264 -2.34 38.12 16.74
C ASP A 264 -3.33 38.05 15.55
N GLU A 265 -3.45 36.89 14.90
CA GLU A 265 -4.34 36.64 13.77
C GLU A 265 -5.80 36.39 14.22
N GLN A 266 -6.74 37.21 13.71
CA GLN A 266 -8.17 37.05 13.99
C GLN A 266 -8.80 35.88 13.21
N GLU A 267 -9.86 35.30 13.77
CA GLU A 267 -10.72 34.33 13.08
C GLU A 267 -11.31 34.92 11.78
N GLY A 268 -11.37 34.10 10.73
CA GLY A 268 -11.78 34.48 9.38
C GLY A 268 -10.64 34.92 8.46
N ILE A 269 -9.39 34.98 8.95
CA ILE A 269 -8.22 35.32 8.14
C ILE A 269 -7.89 34.24 7.09
N ILE A 270 -8.12 32.97 7.40
CA ILE A 270 -7.91 31.85 6.47
C ILE A 270 -8.97 31.90 5.38
N ALA A 271 -10.24 32.08 5.76
CA ALA A 271 -11.36 32.27 4.83
C ALA A 271 -11.11 33.42 3.84
N LYS A 272 -10.59 34.54 4.35
CA LYS A 272 -10.28 35.75 3.58
C LYS A 272 -9.07 35.59 2.65
N THR A 273 -8.06 34.80 3.07
CA THR A 273 -6.80 34.65 2.34
C THR A 273 -6.88 33.55 1.27
N CYS A 274 -7.58 32.45 1.56
CA CYS A 274 -7.63 31.25 0.72
C CYS A 274 -9.08 30.75 0.46
N PRO A 275 -10.02 31.60 -0.03
CA PRO A 275 -11.46 31.29 -0.08
C PRO A 275 -11.85 30.12 -0.99
N LYS A 276 -10.97 29.71 -1.91
CA LYS A 276 -11.23 28.70 -2.95
C LYS A 276 -10.83 27.27 -2.58
N ILE A 277 -10.24 27.04 -1.40
CA ILE A 277 -9.79 25.71 -0.99
C ILE A 277 -10.98 24.73 -0.90
N THR A 278 -10.89 23.62 -1.63
CA THR A 278 -11.79 22.47 -1.59
C THR A 278 -11.14 21.22 -1.01
N GLN A 279 -9.81 21.13 -1.02
CA GLN A 279 -9.03 20.01 -0.50
C GLN A 279 -7.85 20.48 0.33
N ILE A 280 -7.67 19.91 1.53
CA ILE A 280 -6.44 20.05 2.30
C ILE A 280 -5.87 18.69 2.70
N ASP A 281 -4.55 18.57 2.58
CA ASP A 281 -3.76 17.59 3.31
C ASP A 281 -2.94 18.26 4.43
N LEU A 282 -3.20 17.85 5.68
CA LEU A 282 -2.52 18.29 6.92
C LEU A 282 -1.71 17.15 7.57
N SER A 283 -1.43 16.09 6.81
CA SER A 283 -0.66 14.94 7.26
C SER A 283 0.75 15.34 7.71
N ARG A 284 1.40 14.48 8.52
CA ARG A 284 2.81 14.65 8.93
C ARG A 284 3.18 16.07 9.42
N ASN A 285 2.49 16.56 10.46
CA ASN A 285 2.71 17.87 11.06
C ASN A 285 2.90 17.78 12.58
N LEU A 286 2.87 18.92 13.29
CA LEU A 286 3.11 19.01 14.73
C LEU A 286 1.80 19.10 15.56
N PHE A 287 0.66 18.74 14.98
CA PHE A 287 -0.63 18.72 15.70
C PHE A 287 -0.64 17.68 16.83
N GLU A 288 -0.77 18.16 18.07
CA GLU A 288 -0.91 17.33 19.29
C GLU A 288 -2.38 17.00 19.63
N ARG A 289 -3.31 17.85 19.16
CA ARG A 289 -4.75 17.76 19.40
C ARG A 289 -5.51 18.01 18.10
N LEU A 290 -6.75 17.57 18.02
CA LEU A 290 -7.59 17.71 16.82
C LEU A 290 -8.09 19.15 16.65
N ASP A 291 -8.27 19.89 17.75
CA ASP A 291 -8.92 21.22 17.77
C ASP A 291 -8.36 22.19 16.71
N PRO A 292 -7.02 22.38 16.56
CA PRO A 292 -6.48 23.33 15.58
C PRO A 292 -6.65 22.87 14.12
N VAL A 293 -6.86 21.58 13.88
CA VAL A 293 -7.21 21.05 12.55
C VAL A 293 -8.66 21.41 12.22
N LEU A 294 -9.57 21.26 13.20
CA LEU A 294 -10.97 21.68 13.04
C LEU A 294 -11.07 23.20 12.82
N ASP A 295 -10.24 24.00 13.49
CA ASP A 295 -10.23 25.46 13.33
C ASP A 295 -9.80 25.91 11.93
N VAL A 296 -8.83 25.23 11.30
CA VAL A 296 -8.54 25.43 9.86
C VAL A 296 -9.75 25.09 9.00
N CYS A 297 -10.41 23.97 9.28
CA CYS A 297 -11.51 23.47 8.45
C CYS A 297 -12.78 24.31 8.57
N ARG A 298 -13.07 24.87 9.76
CA ARG A 298 -14.22 25.77 10.01
C ARG A 298 -14.16 27.05 9.18
N GLU A 299 -12.97 27.59 8.95
CA GLU A 299 -12.78 28.78 8.12
C GLU A 299 -12.87 28.52 6.61
N LEU A 300 -13.04 27.27 6.18
CA LEU A 300 -12.98 26.88 4.77
C LEU A 300 -14.33 26.31 4.31
N PRO A 301 -15.33 27.17 4.01
CA PRO A 301 -16.69 26.74 3.71
C PRO A 301 -16.81 25.90 2.44
N ASN A 302 -15.81 25.89 1.57
CA ASN A 302 -15.77 25.10 0.34
C ASN A 302 -15.06 23.73 0.49
N LEU A 303 -14.51 23.43 1.68
CA LEU A 303 -13.77 22.20 1.96
C LEU A 303 -14.65 20.96 1.80
N GLN A 304 -14.21 20.03 0.96
CA GLN A 304 -14.85 18.76 0.64
C GLN A 304 -13.95 17.56 0.94
N HIS A 305 -12.63 17.74 0.88
CA HIS A 305 -11.64 16.68 1.06
C HIS A 305 -10.68 17.06 2.19
N LEU A 306 -10.62 16.24 3.24
CA LEU A 306 -9.75 16.44 4.40
C LEU A 306 -8.88 15.22 4.64
N SER A 307 -7.57 15.37 4.44
CA SER A 307 -6.58 14.34 4.73
C SER A 307 -5.77 14.73 5.97
N ILE A 308 -5.77 13.84 6.97
CA ILE A 308 -5.06 14.01 8.24
C ILE A 308 -4.27 12.71 8.53
N LYS A 309 -3.65 12.15 7.49
CA LYS A 309 -2.87 10.92 7.62
C LYS A 309 -1.72 11.14 8.59
N ARG A 310 -1.36 10.04 9.25
CA ARG A 310 -0.09 9.90 9.93
C ARG A 310 0.47 8.64 9.32
N VAL A 311 1.61 8.68 8.65
CA VAL A 311 2.31 7.46 8.24
C VAL A 311 2.63 6.66 9.52
N ALA A 312 2.75 5.34 9.42
CA ALA A 312 3.11 4.45 10.51
C ALA A 312 4.62 4.13 10.38
N PRO A 313 5.49 4.64 11.27
CA PRO A 313 5.20 5.31 12.54
C PRO A 313 5.11 6.86 12.46
N LEU A 314 5.43 7.42 11.28
CA LEU A 314 5.62 8.84 10.94
C LEU A 314 4.38 9.78 10.87
N GLY A 315 3.96 10.46 11.96
CA GLY A 315 3.00 11.58 11.81
C GLY A 315 2.20 11.98 13.04
N ASN A 316 1.17 12.83 12.81
CA ASN A 316 0.30 13.46 13.82
C ASN A 316 -0.14 12.52 14.95
N ARG A 317 0.58 12.52 16.08
CA ARG A 317 0.22 11.74 17.27
C ARG A 317 -0.75 12.52 18.13
N PHE A 318 -2.01 12.56 17.68
CA PHE A 318 -3.10 13.14 18.45
C PHE A 318 -3.20 12.47 19.84
N GLN A 319 -3.52 13.30 20.83
CA GLN A 319 -3.73 12.92 22.21
C GLN A 319 -5.15 13.33 22.60
N HIS A 320 -5.81 12.52 23.44
CA HIS A 320 -7.15 12.82 23.97
C HIS A 320 -8.24 12.99 22.89
N VAL A 321 -8.22 12.16 21.83
CA VAL A 321 -9.11 12.30 20.65
C VAL A 321 -10.60 12.24 21.04
N LEU A 322 -10.96 11.37 21.98
CA LEU A 322 -12.34 11.21 22.46
C LEU A 322 -12.76 12.31 23.46
N GLU A 323 -11.81 13.07 24.03
CA GLU A 323 -12.06 14.12 25.02
C GLU A 323 -12.20 15.52 24.39
N ASN A 324 -12.19 15.61 23.06
CA ASN A 324 -12.28 16.88 22.33
C ASN A 324 -13.64 17.54 22.54
N GLN A 325 -13.69 18.52 23.45
CA GLN A 325 -14.88 19.33 23.75
C GLN A 325 -15.28 20.28 22.61
N THR A 326 -14.54 20.32 21.51
CA THR A 326 -14.82 21.17 20.34
C THR A 326 -16.13 20.77 19.66
N THR A 327 -17.11 21.67 19.77
CA THR A 327 -18.40 21.63 19.10
C THR A 327 -18.30 22.11 17.64
N GLY A 328 -19.34 21.84 16.85
CA GLY A 328 -19.47 22.31 15.47
C GLY A 328 -19.04 21.29 14.40
N ASP A 329 -19.78 21.32 13.30
CA ASP A 329 -19.73 20.33 12.21
C ASP A 329 -18.87 20.81 11.04
N LEU A 330 -18.10 19.92 10.43
CA LEU A 330 -17.41 20.12 9.15
C LEU A 330 -18.37 19.89 7.98
N GLY A 331 -19.39 20.76 7.89
CA GLY A 331 -20.63 20.52 7.15
C GLY A 331 -20.51 20.11 5.68
N ASN A 332 -19.45 20.52 4.97
CA ASN A 332 -19.27 20.26 3.54
C ASN A 332 -18.22 19.17 3.21
N VAL A 333 -17.56 18.59 4.23
CA VAL A 333 -16.58 17.51 4.02
C VAL A 333 -17.30 16.23 3.60
N LYS A 334 -16.90 15.72 2.44
CA LYS A 334 -17.44 14.51 1.77
C LYS A 334 -16.45 13.35 1.82
N GLU A 335 -15.15 13.64 1.86
CA GLU A 335 -14.09 12.65 1.86
C GLU A 335 -13.09 12.94 2.99
N LEU A 336 -12.82 11.95 3.84
CA LEU A 336 -11.97 12.06 5.01
C LEU A 336 -10.94 10.92 5.02
N SER A 337 -9.65 11.26 5.11
CA SER A 337 -8.56 10.28 5.17
C SER A 337 -7.84 10.30 6.51
N LEU A 338 -7.91 9.17 7.22
CA LEU A 338 -7.29 8.86 8.51
C LEU A 338 -6.43 7.58 8.43
N GLU A 339 -5.86 7.34 7.24
CA GLU A 339 -4.95 6.23 6.95
C GLU A 339 -3.66 6.28 7.81
N GLU A 340 -3.17 5.11 8.20
CA GLU A 340 -1.95 4.87 9.00
C GLU A 340 -1.91 5.55 10.40
N THR A 341 -2.96 6.26 10.80
CA THR A 341 -3.02 7.05 12.05
C THR A 341 -2.83 6.25 13.34
N MET A 342 -3.12 4.94 13.33
CA MET A 342 -3.22 4.05 14.49
C MET A 342 -4.25 4.51 15.53
N MET A 343 -5.32 5.16 15.07
CA MET A 343 -6.49 5.48 15.90
C MET A 343 -7.31 4.22 16.19
N SER A 344 -7.99 4.19 17.33
CA SER A 344 -9.05 3.17 17.54
C SER A 344 -10.24 3.43 16.62
N TRP A 345 -11.12 2.45 16.43
CA TRP A 345 -12.33 2.66 15.62
C TRP A 345 -13.27 3.71 16.23
N GLU A 346 -13.35 3.79 17.56
CA GLU A 346 -14.09 4.86 18.23
C GLU A 346 -13.46 6.24 17.98
N GLU A 347 -12.14 6.35 17.95
CA GLU A 347 -11.43 7.59 17.60
C GLU A 347 -11.67 8.00 16.14
N VAL A 348 -11.58 7.06 15.19
CA VAL A 348 -11.90 7.28 13.77
C VAL A 348 -13.36 7.75 13.61
N CYS A 349 -14.30 7.09 14.27
CA CYS A 349 -15.72 7.46 14.19
C CYS A 349 -16.03 8.77 14.91
N HIS A 350 -15.33 9.11 15.99
CA HIS A 350 -15.46 10.42 16.65
C HIS A 350 -15.05 11.58 15.72
N ILE A 351 -14.07 11.38 14.84
CA ILE A 351 -13.71 12.37 13.82
C ILE A 351 -14.72 12.35 12.66
N ALA A 352 -15.03 11.16 12.12
CA ALA A 352 -15.93 11.02 10.98
C ALA A 352 -17.34 11.59 11.25
N THR A 353 -17.88 11.42 12.46
CA THR A 353 -19.20 11.95 12.84
C THR A 353 -19.26 13.48 12.92
N LYS A 354 -18.12 14.18 13.01
CA LYS A 354 -18.05 15.65 12.83
C LYS A 354 -18.30 16.08 11.37
N CYS A 355 -18.28 15.16 10.40
CA CYS A 355 -18.48 15.43 8.98
C CYS A 355 -19.89 14.93 8.55
N PRO A 356 -20.96 15.73 8.73
CA PRO A 356 -22.34 15.25 8.54
C PRO A 356 -22.75 14.98 7.08
N SER A 357 -21.87 15.29 6.12
CA SER A 357 -22.05 15.05 4.68
C SER A 357 -21.06 14.02 4.12
N LEU A 358 -20.40 13.25 4.99
CA LEU A 358 -19.31 12.34 4.61
C LEU A 358 -19.83 11.17 3.76
N ALA A 359 -19.32 11.08 2.53
CA ALA A 359 -19.67 10.05 1.55
C ALA A 359 -18.59 8.97 1.41
N ALA A 360 -17.32 9.30 1.68
CA ALA A 360 -16.21 8.34 1.73
C ALA A 360 -15.33 8.54 2.98
N LEU A 361 -14.97 7.43 3.62
CA LEU A 361 -14.06 7.38 4.76
C LEU A 361 -12.89 6.45 4.42
N ASP A 362 -11.67 6.93 4.58
CA ASP A 362 -10.47 6.11 4.53
C ASP A 362 -9.87 5.93 5.93
N ALA A 363 -9.84 4.68 6.39
CA ALA A 363 -9.24 4.24 7.63
C ALA A 363 -8.31 3.03 7.39
N GLY A 364 -7.67 2.96 6.22
CA GLY A 364 -6.68 1.93 5.90
C GLY A 364 -5.44 1.96 6.81
N SER A 365 -4.70 0.85 6.83
CA SER A 365 -3.36 0.75 7.43
C SER A 365 -3.27 1.07 8.94
N ASN A 366 -4.40 0.98 9.67
CA ASN A 366 -4.52 1.39 11.07
C ASN A 366 -4.28 0.28 12.11
N GLN A 367 -4.01 -0.97 11.67
CA GLN A 367 -3.88 -2.16 12.53
C GLN A 367 -5.15 -2.45 13.36
N LEU A 368 -6.33 -2.21 12.78
CA LEU A 368 -7.62 -2.54 13.42
C LEU A 368 -7.87 -4.06 13.35
N PRO A 369 -8.04 -4.77 14.49
CA PRO A 369 -8.33 -6.20 14.49
C PRO A 369 -9.83 -6.50 14.32
N SER A 370 -10.69 -5.57 14.74
CA SER A 370 -12.14 -5.59 14.58
C SER A 370 -12.71 -4.19 14.76
N LEU A 371 -13.96 -4.00 14.33
CA LEU A 371 -14.70 -2.75 14.44
C LEU A 371 -15.74 -2.87 15.58
N PRO A 372 -15.49 -2.32 16.78
CA PRO A 372 -16.49 -2.27 17.85
C PRO A 372 -17.76 -1.54 17.42
N ALA A 373 -18.88 -1.87 18.08
CA ALA A 373 -20.16 -1.21 17.83
C ALA A 373 -20.13 0.24 18.34
N VAL A 374 -20.42 1.19 17.44
CA VAL A 374 -20.41 2.64 17.69
C VAL A 374 -21.69 3.27 17.13
N ASP A 375 -22.05 4.47 17.62
CA ASP A 375 -23.09 5.27 16.98
C ASP A 375 -22.51 6.03 15.77
N TYR A 376 -23.00 5.69 14.59
CA TYR A 376 -22.62 6.34 13.33
C TYR A 376 -23.37 7.65 13.09
N GLY A 377 -24.43 7.96 13.84
CA GLY A 377 -25.27 9.13 13.64
C GLY A 377 -25.71 9.29 12.18
N ARG A 378 -25.37 10.42 11.55
CA ARG A 378 -25.70 10.70 10.14
C ARG A 378 -24.96 9.81 9.14
N LEU A 379 -23.80 9.24 9.50
CA LEU A 379 -22.99 8.40 8.60
C LEU A 379 -23.76 7.16 8.12
N ALA A 380 -24.69 6.64 8.93
CA ALA A 380 -25.59 5.53 8.57
C ALA A 380 -26.50 5.81 7.35
N SER A 381 -26.60 7.07 6.93
CA SER A 381 -27.43 7.54 5.81
C SER A 381 -26.67 8.39 4.78
N THR A 382 -25.36 8.56 4.94
CA THR A 382 -24.51 9.38 4.06
C THR A 382 -23.28 8.65 3.54
N LEU A 383 -22.70 7.72 4.32
CA LEU A 383 -21.51 7.01 3.88
C LEU A 383 -21.84 6.03 2.74
N THR A 384 -21.05 6.09 1.68
CA THR A 384 -21.21 5.26 0.46
C THR A 384 -19.97 4.42 0.15
N SER A 385 -18.80 4.84 0.62
CA SER A 385 -17.52 4.15 0.40
C SER A 385 -16.73 4.09 1.69
N ILE A 386 -16.16 2.92 2.01
CA ILE A 386 -15.24 2.78 3.15
C ILE A 386 -13.98 2.03 2.73
N ASN A 387 -12.81 2.63 2.98
CA ASN A 387 -11.52 1.99 2.85
C ASN A 387 -11.02 1.50 4.22
N LEU A 388 -10.74 0.20 4.29
CA LEU A 388 -10.27 -0.55 5.44
C LEU A 388 -9.13 -1.51 5.05
N GLU A 389 -8.43 -1.23 3.95
CA GLU A 389 -7.27 -1.99 3.48
C GLU A 389 -6.14 -2.04 4.53
N ILE A 390 -5.33 -3.11 4.51
CA ILE A 390 -4.13 -3.28 5.35
C ILE A 390 -4.39 -3.12 6.86
N ASN A 391 -5.50 -3.66 7.35
CA ASN A 391 -5.80 -3.80 8.78
C ASN A 391 -5.57 -5.27 9.22
N GLU A 392 -6.00 -5.65 10.43
CA GLU A 392 -5.73 -6.98 10.99
C GLU A 392 -6.91 -7.97 10.87
N PHE A 393 -8.07 -7.57 10.29
CA PHE A 393 -9.31 -8.36 10.23
C PHE A 393 -9.10 -9.80 9.71
N THR A 394 -9.72 -10.77 10.39
CA THR A 394 -9.60 -12.22 10.18
C THR A 394 -10.86 -12.87 9.61
N THR A 395 -12.02 -12.22 9.82
CA THR A 395 -13.32 -12.64 9.30
C THR A 395 -14.13 -11.43 8.83
N LEU A 396 -15.18 -11.64 8.03
CA LEU A 396 -16.13 -10.56 7.74
C LEU A 396 -16.95 -10.17 8.98
N ALA A 397 -17.10 -11.06 9.97
CA ALA A 397 -17.76 -10.72 11.23
C ALA A 397 -17.02 -9.62 12.00
N ASP A 398 -15.72 -9.46 11.80
CA ASP A 398 -14.90 -8.42 12.44
C ASP A 398 -15.31 -6.99 12.00
N ILE A 399 -16.05 -6.85 10.89
CA ILE A 399 -16.61 -5.58 10.39
C ILE A 399 -18.15 -5.49 10.52
N SER A 400 -18.80 -6.37 11.29
CA SER A 400 -20.28 -6.51 11.35
C SER A 400 -21.05 -5.22 11.62
N THR A 401 -20.48 -4.28 12.38
CA THR A 401 -21.09 -2.99 12.71
C THR A 401 -21.46 -2.15 11.47
N LEU A 402 -20.74 -2.32 10.36
CA LEU A 402 -21.00 -1.63 9.09
C LEU A 402 -22.31 -2.03 8.41
N THR A 403 -22.96 -3.13 8.83
CA THR A 403 -24.29 -3.54 8.32
C THR A 403 -25.38 -2.51 8.60
N THR A 404 -25.17 -1.62 9.57
CA THR A 404 -26.05 -0.49 9.90
C THR A 404 -26.00 0.66 8.88
N LEU A 405 -24.99 0.68 8.00
CA LEU A 405 -24.76 1.76 7.03
C LEU A 405 -25.61 1.56 5.78
N SER A 406 -26.87 1.98 5.85
CA SER A 406 -27.92 1.75 4.84
C SER A 406 -27.58 2.20 3.40
N THR A 407 -26.70 3.20 3.26
CA THR A 407 -26.27 3.78 1.98
C THR A 407 -24.94 3.23 1.44
N LEU A 408 -24.26 2.35 2.17
CA LEU A 408 -22.91 1.86 1.84
C LEU A 408 -22.93 1.07 0.53
N ARG A 409 -21.97 1.35 -0.37
CA ARG A 409 -21.86 0.75 -1.71
C ARG A 409 -20.55 0.02 -1.93
N ASN A 410 -19.44 0.58 -1.44
CA ASN A 410 -18.10 0.05 -1.65
C ASN A 410 -17.45 -0.27 -0.31
N ILE A 411 -16.89 -1.47 -0.19
CA ILE A 411 -16.13 -1.92 0.98
C ILE A 411 -14.77 -2.45 0.50
N HIS A 412 -13.67 -1.85 0.97
CA HIS A 412 -12.31 -2.25 0.60
C HIS A 412 -11.61 -2.89 1.80
N LEU A 413 -11.26 -4.18 1.70
CA LEU A 413 -10.61 -4.99 2.74
C LEU A 413 -9.33 -5.67 2.21
N LYS A 414 -8.77 -5.17 1.10
CA LYS A 414 -7.53 -5.70 0.52
C LYS A 414 -6.37 -5.67 1.53
N GLY A 415 -5.55 -6.72 1.53
CA GLY A 415 -4.35 -6.78 2.39
C GLY A 415 -4.63 -7.08 3.87
N ASN A 416 -5.80 -7.63 4.21
CA ASN A 416 -6.16 -8.08 5.56
C ASN A 416 -5.84 -9.58 5.77
N ASN A 417 -6.24 -10.14 6.91
CA ASN A 417 -6.04 -11.55 7.26
C ASN A 417 -7.27 -12.45 6.98
N ILE A 418 -8.26 -11.98 6.21
CA ILE A 418 -9.59 -12.60 6.14
C ILE A 418 -9.50 -14.01 5.54
N SER A 419 -9.99 -15.01 6.28
CA SER A 419 -10.04 -16.42 5.83
C SER A 419 -11.46 -17.00 5.80
N ALA A 420 -12.38 -16.46 6.61
CA ALA A 420 -13.75 -16.96 6.78
C ALA A 420 -14.79 -15.83 6.82
N ILE A 421 -16.06 -16.17 6.64
CA ILE A 421 -17.18 -15.22 6.78
C ILE A 421 -17.34 -14.81 8.26
N ALA A 422 -17.27 -15.78 9.17
CA ALA A 422 -17.38 -15.60 10.62
C ALA A 422 -16.58 -16.70 11.35
N PRO A 423 -16.33 -16.57 12.67
CA PRO A 423 -15.80 -17.65 13.49
C PRO A 423 -16.74 -18.86 13.53
N ASP A 424 -16.19 -20.06 13.77
CA ASP A 424 -16.96 -21.30 13.84
C ASP A 424 -18.14 -21.22 14.83
N GLY A 425 -19.29 -21.75 14.42
CA GLY A 425 -20.53 -21.70 15.20
C GLY A 425 -21.24 -20.33 15.22
N SER A 426 -20.64 -19.27 14.65
CA SER A 426 -21.24 -17.92 14.58
C SER A 426 -21.99 -17.69 13.26
N GLN A 427 -22.97 -16.78 13.26
CA GLN A 427 -23.57 -16.28 12.01
C GLN A 427 -22.77 -15.09 11.46
N GLY A 428 -22.58 -15.05 10.15
CA GLY A 428 -21.92 -13.92 9.47
C GLY A 428 -22.84 -12.70 9.26
N PRO A 429 -22.28 -11.49 9.17
CA PRO A 429 -23.05 -10.26 8.94
C PRO A 429 -23.72 -10.26 7.57
N VAL A 430 -24.96 -9.80 7.49
CA VAL A 430 -25.68 -9.59 6.22
C VAL A 430 -25.77 -8.10 5.96
N PHE A 431 -25.18 -7.66 4.85
CA PHE A 431 -25.12 -6.26 4.45
C PHE A 431 -26.35 -5.84 3.64
N SER A 432 -26.62 -4.53 3.62
CA SER A 432 -27.61 -3.92 2.74
C SER A 432 -27.34 -4.26 1.26
N SER A 433 -28.40 -4.45 0.47
CA SER A 433 -28.32 -4.59 -0.99
C SER A 433 -27.86 -3.32 -1.72
N SER A 434 -27.60 -2.23 -0.99
CA SER A 434 -26.82 -1.09 -1.48
C SER A 434 -25.35 -1.44 -1.76
N VAL A 435 -24.78 -2.43 -1.05
CA VAL A 435 -23.37 -2.84 -1.21
C VAL A 435 -23.19 -3.57 -2.53
N GLN A 436 -22.46 -2.93 -3.46
CA GLN A 436 -22.28 -3.38 -4.84
C GLN A 436 -20.83 -3.73 -5.17
N TYR A 437 -19.86 -3.15 -4.46
CA TYR A 437 -18.42 -3.40 -4.62
C TYR A 437 -17.79 -3.95 -3.34
N LEU A 438 -17.06 -5.06 -3.46
CA LEU A 438 -16.24 -5.65 -2.40
C LEU A 438 -14.81 -5.90 -2.89
N ASP A 439 -13.81 -5.44 -2.14
CA ASP A 439 -12.41 -5.87 -2.32
C ASP A 439 -11.97 -6.74 -1.14
N VAL A 440 -11.66 -8.00 -1.43
CA VAL A 440 -11.03 -8.97 -0.51
C VAL A 440 -9.78 -9.59 -1.15
N SER A 441 -9.12 -8.88 -2.08
CA SER A 441 -7.84 -9.32 -2.65
C SER A 441 -6.71 -9.30 -1.61
N TYR A 442 -5.61 -10.03 -1.81
CA TYR A 442 -4.50 -10.12 -0.85
C TYR A 442 -4.95 -10.49 0.58
N ASN A 443 -5.74 -11.55 0.72
CA ASN A 443 -6.25 -12.06 2.00
C ASN A 443 -5.88 -13.55 2.17
N LYS A 444 -6.49 -14.25 3.14
CA LYS A 444 -6.16 -15.64 3.53
C LYS A 444 -7.27 -16.65 3.21
N ILE A 445 -8.12 -16.34 2.24
CA ILE A 445 -9.23 -17.21 1.81
C ILE A 445 -8.65 -18.48 1.16
N GLN A 446 -9.12 -19.65 1.59
CA GLN A 446 -8.55 -20.96 1.22
C GLN A 446 -9.55 -21.92 0.55
N SER A 447 -10.83 -21.53 0.39
CA SER A 447 -11.85 -22.40 -0.19
C SER A 447 -12.94 -21.63 -0.94
N TRP A 448 -13.46 -22.24 -2.00
CA TRP A 448 -14.67 -21.80 -2.72
C TRP A 448 -15.89 -21.65 -1.82
N ALA A 449 -15.95 -22.36 -0.70
CA ALA A 449 -17.03 -22.23 0.29
C ALA A 449 -17.15 -20.80 0.88
N PHE A 450 -16.10 -19.99 0.85
CA PHE A 450 -16.18 -18.54 1.16
C PHE A 450 -16.93 -17.79 0.04
N VAL A 451 -16.55 -18.06 -1.22
CA VAL A 451 -17.12 -17.43 -2.42
C VAL A 451 -18.60 -17.76 -2.53
N ASP A 452 -18.98 -19.01 -2.35
CA ASP A 452 -20.37 -19.50 -2.41
C ASP A 452 -21.31 -18.83 -1.40
N GLN A 453 -20.76 -18.34 -0.27
CA GLN A 453 -21.52 -17.60 0.74
C GLN A 453 -21.66 -16.10 0.43
N LEU A 454 -20.87 -15.53 -0.49
CA LEU A 454 -20.82 -14.08 -0.68
C LEU A 454 -22.18 -13.45 -1.03
N LEU A 455 -23.02 -14.09 -1.85
CA LEU A 455 -24.33 -13.52 -2.20
C LEU A 455 -25.36 -13.57 -1.06
N ARG A 456 -25.18 -14.46 -0.07
CA ARG A 456 -25.98 -14.46 1.17
C ARG A 456 -25.62 -13.28 2.07
N HIS A 457 -24.35 -12.88 2.10
CA HIS A 457 -23.84 -11.83 2.98
C HIS A 457 -23.80 -10.45 2.30
N PHE A 458 -23.70 -10.40 0.98
CA PHE A 458 -23.75 -9.19 0.14
C PHE A 458 -24.77 -9.35 -1.00
N PRO A 459 -26.10 -9.29 -0.71
CA PRO A 459 -27.14 -9.53 -1.71
C PRO A 459 -27.20 -8.50 -2.86
N GLY A 460 -26.47 -7.37 -2.75
CA GLY A 460 -26.32 -6.37 -3.81
C GLY A 460 -25.06 -6.53 -4.67
N LEU A 461 -24.20 -7.52 -4.41
CA LEU A 461 -22.85 -7.59 -4.97
C LEU A 461 -22.86 -7.71 -6.49
N THR A 462 -22.19 -6.78 -7.18
CA THR A 462 -22.03 -6.79 -8.65
C THR A 462 -20.60 -6.54 -9.11
N ALA A 463 -19.69 -6.14 -8.22
CA ALA A 463 -18.27 -6.01 -8.49
C ALA A 463 -17.44 -6.61 -7.34
N LEU A 464 -16.50 -7.50 -7.68
CA LEU A 464 -15.64 -8.18 -6.71
C LEU A 464 -14.18 -8.05 -7.10
N ARG A 465 -13.29 -7.91 -6.11
CA ARG A 465 -11.88 -8.28 -6.23
C ARG A 465 -11.51 -9.30 -5.16
N ILE A 466 -10.81 -10.36 -5.58
CA ILE A 466 -10.53 -11.55 -4.77
C ILE A 466 -9.24 -12.28 -5.18
N GLY A 467 -8.55 -11.83 -6.24
CA GLY A 467 -7.23 -12.36 -6.61
C GLY A 467 -6.19 -12.21 -5.50
N HIS A 468 -5.10 -12.99 -5.56
CA HIS A 468 -4.08 -13.04 -4.51
C HIS A 468 -4.64 -13.52 -3.16
N ASN A 469 -5.53 -14.51 -3.23
CA ASN A 469 -5.90 -15.37 -2.11
C ASN A 469 -5.36 -16.79 -2.36
N PRO A 470 -4.98 -17.55 -1.32
CA PRO A 470 -4.46 -18.92 -1.45
C PRO A 470 -5.26 -19.84 -2.38
N PHE A 471 -6.60 -19.77 -2.37
CA PHE A 471 -7.44 -20.59 -3.27
C PHE A 471 -7.45 -20.14 -4.74
N TYR A 472 -7.20 -18.85 -4.98
CA TYR A 472 -7.37 -18.22 -6.30
C TYR A 472 -6.10 -18.39 -7.15
N ASP A 473 -4.94 -18.26 -6.52
CA ASP A 473 -3.62 -18.36 -7.15
C ASP A 473 -3.11 -19.84 -7.20
N ALA A 474 -3.84 -20.78 -6.58
CA ALA A 474 -3.49 -22.19 -6.43
C ALA A 474 -3.18 -22.89 -7.78
N VAL A 475 -1.93 -23.34 -7.95
CA VAL A 475 -1.49 -24.04 -9.16
C VAL A 475 -1.95 -25.49 -9.13
N ASP A 476 -2.92 -25.84 -9.98
CA ASP A 476 -3.22 -27.23 -10.34
C ASP A 476 -2.00 -27.81 -11.10
N VAL A 477 -1.46 -28.91 -10.57
CA VAL A 477 -0.21 -29.53 -11.04
C VAL A 477 -0.37 -30.15 -12.44
N ASP A 478 -1.60 -30.47 -12.84
CA ASP A 478 -1.94 -31.08 -14.13
C ASP A 478 -2.54 -30.05 -15.14
N ALA A 479 -2.66 -28.77 -14.77
CA ALA A 479 -3.26 -27.74 -15.62
C ALA A 479 -2.26 -27.12 -16.63
N LYS A 480 -2.73 -26.90 -17.86
CA LYS A 480 -2.00 -26.18 -18.93
C LYS A 480 -2.36 -24.69 -19.05
N ALA A 481 -3.38 -24.23 -18.33
CA ALA A 481 -3.79 -22.82 -18.26
C ALA A 481 -3.20 -22.17 -16.99
N SER A 482 -3.22 -20.84 -16.89
CA SER A 482 -2.87 -20.21 -15.61
C SER A 482 -4.00 -20.42 -14.59
N SER A 483 -3.64 -20.69 -13.33
CA SER A 483 -4.61 -20.89 -12.24
C SER A 483 -5.56 -19.70 -12.09
N ALA A 484 -5.05 -18.49 -12.33
CA ALA A 484 -5.82 -17.24 -12.26
C ALA A 484 -6.97 -17.14 -13.30
N GLU A 485 -6.83 -17.76 -14.48
CA GLU A 485 -7.88 -17.79 -15.52
C GLU A 485 -9.00 -18.78 -15.16
N GLU A 486 -8.64 -19.96 -14.67
CA GLU A 486 -9.60 -20.95 -14.17
C GLU A 486 -10.35 -20.43 -12.93
N SER A 487 -9.64 -19.83 -11.98
CA SER A 487 -10.23 -19.13 -10.83
C SER A 487 -11.10 -17.93 -11.23
N HIS A 488 -10.79 -17.24 -12.34
CA HIS A 488 -11.66 -16.19 -12.87
C HIS A 488 -13.00 -16.79 -13.34
N MET A 489 -12.95 -17.83 -14.20
CA MET A 489 -14.16 -18.49 -14.71
C MET A 489 -15.00 -19.11 -13.58
N PHE A 490 -14.38 -19.81 -12.62
CA PHE A 490 -15.11 -20.37 -11.48
C PHE A 490 -15.75 -19.30 -10.59
N THR A 491 -15.11 -18.14 -10.40
CA THR A 491 -15.69 -17.04 -9.63
C THR A 491 -16.90 -16.42 -10.35
N VAL A 492 -16.82 -16.22 -11.68
CA VAL A 492 -17.95 -15.76 -12.50
C VAL A 492 -19.11 -16.77 -12.49
N ALA A 493 -18.80 -18.06 -12.65
CA ALA A 493 -19.79 -19.13 -12.69
C ALA A 493 -20.46 -19.40 -11.34
N ARG A 494 -19.78 -19.16 -10.21
CA ARG A 494 -20.38 -19.26 -8.87
C ARG A 494 -21.21 -18.02 -8.49
N LEU A 495 -20.93 -16.84 -9.05
CA LEU A 495 -21.53 -15.56 -8.64
C LEU A 495 -22.29 -14.86 -9.78
N ALA A 496 -23.51 -15.35 -10.05
CA ALA A 496 -24.39 -14.90 -11.14
C ALA A 496 -24.48 -13.36 -11.33
N SER A 497 -24.57 -12.61 -10.23
CA SER A 497 -24.77 -11.16 -10.21
C SER A 497 -23.54 -10.33 -10.61
N LEU A 498 -22.34 -10.92 -10.70
CA LEU A 498 -21.12 -10.16 -11.01
C LEU A 498 -21.14 -9.60 -12.43
N LYS A 499 -20.90 -8.29 -12.50
CA LYS A 499 -20.69 -7.47 -13.71
C LYS A 499 -19.21 -7.06 -13.85
N SER A 500 -18.42 -7.20 -12.78
CA SER A 500 -16.98 -6.93 -12.75
C SER A 500 -16.27 -7.87 -11.78
N LEU A 501 -15.12 -8.43 -12.19
CA LEU A 501 -14.27 -9.29 -11.37
C LEU A 501 -12.79 -8.92 -11.57
N ASN A 502 -12.06 -8.65 -10.47
CA ASN A 502 -10.64 -8.30 -10.50
C ASN A 502 -10.33 -7.13 -11.47
N PHE A 503 -11.20 -6.11 -11.46
CA PHE A 503 -11.28 -4.98 -12.41
C PHE A 503 -11.76 -5.31 -13.85
N SER A 504 -11.75 -6.56 -14.31
CA SER A 504 -12.28 -6.94 -15.64
C SER A 504 -13.82 -6.90 -15.65
N LYS A 505 -14.41 -6.35 -16.73
CA LYS A 505 -15.87 -6.39 -16.95
C LYS A 505 -16.31 -7.79 -17.38
N VAL A 506 -17.40 -8.29 -16.80
CA VAL A 506 -18.02 -9.57 -17.16
C VAL A 506 -19.15 -9.31 -18.17
N THR A 507 -18.93 -9.64 -19.44
CA THR A 507 -19.97 -9.60 -20.48
C THR A 507 -20.88 -10.84 -20.42
N PRO A 508 -22.00 -10.87 -21.16
CA PRO A 508 -22.81 -12.09 -21.30
C PRO A 508 -22.02 -13.26 -21.90
N ALA A 509 -21.15 -13.00 -22.88
CA ALA A 509 -20.33 -14.04 -23.50
C ALA A 509 -19.34 -14.66 -22.50
N ASP A 510 -18.69 -13.83 -21.67
CA ASP A 510 -17.76 -14.30 -20.64
C ASP A 510 -18.46 -15.17 -19.60
N ARG A 511 -19.68 -14.79 -19.19
CA ARG A 511 -20.48 -15.58 -18.23
C ARG A 511 -20.91 -16.91 -18.82
N ASN A 512 -21.45 -16.93 -20.04
CA ASN A 512 -21.85 -18.18 -20.70
C ASN A 512 -20.66 -19.14 -20.86
N ASN A 513 -19.50 -18.62 -21.26
CA ASN A 513 -18.27 -19.42 -21.36
C ASN A 513 -17.81 -19.95 -19.99
N ALA A 514 -17.81 -19.09 -18.96
CA ALA A 514 -17.42 -19.46 -17.60
C ALA A 514 -18.36 -20.52 -16.98
N GLU A 515 -19.68 -20.38 -17.15
CA GLU A 515 -20.69 -21.31 -16.64
C GLU A 515 -20.61 -22.67 -17.34
N MET A 516 -20.43 -22.70 -18.67
CA MET A 516 -20.20 -23.94 -19.42
C MET A 516 -18.89 -24.63 -19.05
N PHE A 517 -17.80 -23.87 -18.86
CA PHE A 517 -16.51 -24.40 -18.39
C PHE A 517 -16.63 -24.98 -16.97
N TYR A 518 -17.35 -24.31 -16.07
CA TYR A 518 -17.61 -24.79 -14.71
C TYR A 518 -18.44 -26.08 -14.70
N LEU A 519 -19.52 -26.18 -15.49
CA LEU A 519 -20.25 -27.44 -15.68
C LEU A 519 -19.36 -28.57 -16.22
N SER A 520 -18.49 -28.28 -17.19
CA SER A 520 -17.53 -29.26 -17.73
C SER A 520 -16.53 -29.74 -16.68
N ARG A 521 -16.07 -28.86 -15.79
CA ARG A 521 -15.16 -29.21 -14.68
C ARG A 521 -15.86 -30.02 -13.58
N ILE A 522 -17.12 -29.72 -13.26
CA ILE A 522 -17.95 -30.56 -12.37
C ILE A 522 -18.12 -31.96 -12.97
N ALA A 523 -18.44 -32.06 -14.27
CA ALA A 523 -18.57 -33.35 -14.95
C ALA A 523 -17.26 -34.16 -14.99
N LYS A 524 -16.09 -33.50 -15.10
CA LYS A 524 -14.78 -34.15 -14.92
C LYS A 524 -14.59 -34.68 -13.50
N GLN A 525 -15.00 -33.92 -12.48
CA GLN A 525 -14.88 -34.32 -11.07
C GLN A 525 -15.80 -35.50 -10.72
N LEU A 526 -17.08 -35.45 -11.12
CA LEU A 526 -18.01 -36.58 -11.06
C LEU A 526 -17.47 -37.79 -11.84
N GLY A 527 -16.83 -37.54 -12.98
CA GLY A 527 -16.12 -38.52 -13.81
C GLY A 527 -14.93 -39.22 -13.14
N SER A 528 -14.48 -38.74 -11.98
CA SER A 528 -13.32 -39.23 -11.22
C SER A 528 -13.66 -39.83 -9.85
N VAL A 529 -14.94 -39.79 -9.44
CA VAL A 529 -15.44 -40.42 -8.19
C VAL A 529 -16.43 -41.54 -8.50
N SER A 530 -16.78 -42.32 -7.49
CA SER A 530 -17.85 -43.33 -7.56
C SER A 530 -19.23 -42.69 -7.31
N GLU A 531 -20.29 -43.35 -7.81
CA GLU A 531 -21.66 -42.80 -7.83
C GLU A 531 -22.22 -42.49 -6.43
N ASP A 532 -21.74 -43.18 -5.39
CA ASP A 532 -22.10 -42.96 -3.98
C ASP A 532 -21.60 -41.62 -3.41
N VAL A 533 -20.57 -41.01 -4.01
CA VAL A 533 -19.96 -39.75 -3.55
C VAL A 533 -20.46 -38.53 -4.35
N GLU A 534 -21.24 -38.72 -5.42
CA GLU A 534 -21.69 -37.62 -6.29
C GLU A 534 -22.53 -36.58 -5.55
N ALA A 535 -23.34 -36.99 -4.56
CA ALA A 535 -24.10 -36.06 -3.72
C ALA A 535 -23.19 -35.13 -2.88
N GLU A 536 -22.05 -35.63 -2.40
CA GLU A 536 -21.07 -34.84 -1.65
C GLU A 536 -20.32 -33.87 -2.57
N VAL A 537 -19.96 -34.31 -3.79
CA VAL A 537 -19.36 -33.45 -4.81
C VAL A 537 -20.33 -32.33 -5.18
N LEU A 538 -21.58 -32.64 -5.54
CA LEU A 538 -22.57 -31.64 -5.96
C LEU A 538 -22.88 -30.60 -4.87
N ALA A 539 -22.79 -30.96 -3.59
CA ALA A 539 -22.93 -30.02 -2.48
C ALA A 539 -21.86 -28.90 -2.47
N LEU A 540 -20.71 -29.11 -3.13
CA LEU A 540 -19.63 -28.11 -3.31
C LEU A 540 -19.90 -27.14 -4.48
N HIS A 541 -21.02 -27.27 -5.17
CA HIS A 541 -21.38 -26.52 -6.37
C HIS A 541 -22.83 -25.99 -6.32
N PRO A 542 -23.14 -24.97 -5.49
CA PRO A 542 -24.53 -24.58 -5.21
C PRO A 542 -25.37 -24.17 -6.43
N ARG A 543 -24.74 -23.65 -7.50
CA ARG A 543 -25.41 -23.31 -8.77
C ARG A 543 -25.55 -24.48 -9.75
N TYR A 544 -25.09 -25.70 -9.43
CA TYR A 544 -25.12 -26.81 -10.40
C TYR A 544 -26.54 -27.12 -10.93
N ALA A 545 -27.55 -27.13 -10.06
CA ALA A 545 -28.94 -27.38 -10.46
C ALA A 545 -29.47 -26.27 -11.39
N GLU A 546 -29.30 -25.00 -10.99
CA GLU A 546 -29.65 -23.81 -11.78
C GLU A 546 -28.98 -23.83 -13.17
N LEU A 547 -27.70 -24.13 -13.23
CA LEU A 547 -26.94 -24.19 -14.49
C LEU A 547 -27.35 -25.38 -15.36
N CYS A 548 -27.74 -26.52 -14.77
CA CYS A 548 -28.32 -27.65 -15.51
C CYS A 548 -29.70 -27.31 -16.10
N GLU A 549 -30.51 -26.45 -15.46
CA GLU A 549 -31.78 -25.96 -16.03
C GLU A 549 -31.57 -25.01 -17.21
N ILE A 550 -30.48 -24.21 -17.20
CA ILE A 550 -30.16 -23.24 -18.26
C ILE A 550 -29.47 -23.91 -19.46
N TYR A 551 -28.51 -24.80 -19.22
CA TYR A 551 -27.60 -25.34 -20.25
C TYR A 551 -27.77 -26.85 -20.51
N GLY A 552 -28.56 -27.55 -19.70
CA GLY A 552 -28.63 -29.02 -19.68
C GLY A 552 -27.58 -29.66 -18.78
N ALA A 553 -27.84 -30.90 -18.36
CA ALA A 553 -26.90 -31.67 -17.55
C ALA A 553 -25.68 -32.12 -18.39
N PRO A 554 -24.43 -31.90 -17.92
CA PRO A 554 -23.23 -32.27 -18.67
C PRO A 554 -22.98 -33.79 -18.67
N SER A 555 -22.39 -34.30 -19.75
CA SER A 555 -22.12 -35.74 -19.90
C SER A 555 -20.97 -36.20 -18.98
N VAL A 556 -21.31 -36.92 -17.92
CA VAL A 556 -20.34 -37.51 -16.97
C VAL A 556 -19.76 -38.81 -17.55
N VAL A 557 -18.62 -38.71 -18.22
CA VAL A 557 -17.87 -39.89 -18.70
C VAL A 557 -16.98 -40.41 -17.57
N ARG A 558 -17.52 -41.27 -16.71
CA ARG A 558 -16.74 -41.94 -15.66
C ARG A 558 -15.70 -42.85 -16.30
N ARG A 559 -14.43 -42.49 -16.16
CA ARG A 559 -13.33 -43.33 -16.63
C ARG A 559 -13.02 -44.38 -15.57
N LEU A 560 -13.04 -45.65 -15.96
CA LEU A 560 -12.30 -46.68 -15.22
C LEU A 560 -10.81 -46.35 -15.35
N GLU A 561 -10.27 -45.57 -14.41
CA GLU A 561 -8.87 -45.19 -14.41
C GLU A 561 -7.98 -46.39 -14.07
N VAL A 562 -7.68 -47.18 -15.10
CA VAL A 562 -6.67 -48.23 -15.05
C VAL A 562 -5.32 -47.56 -14.88
N ASN A 563 -4.94 -47.33 -13.61
CA ASN A 563 -3.71 -46.70 -13.18
C ASN A 563 -2.51 -47.25 -13.99
N PRO A 564 -1.68 -46.37 -14.61
CA PRO A 564 -0.63 -46.78 -15.55
C PRO A 564 0.50 -47.63 -14.94
N ALA A 565 0.55 -47.78 -13.62
CA ALA A 565 1.43 -48.74 -12.94
C ALA A 565 0.99 -50.21 -13.15
N PHE A 566 -0.29 -50.47 -13.44
CA PHE A 566 -0.80 -51.83 -13.65
C PHE A 566 -0.51 -52.35 -15.06
N LEU A 567 -0.25 -53.66 -15.16
CA LEU A 567 0.16 -54.30 -16.41
C LEU A 567 -0.85 -54.11 -17.56
N GLU A 568 -2.15 -54.08 -17.23
CA GLU A 568 -3.25 -54.03 -18.19
C GLU A 568 -3.26 -52.75 -19.04
N ALA A 569 -2.93 -51.58 -18.45
CA ALA A 569 -2.80 -50.32 -19.18
C ALA A 569 -1.71 -50.36 -20.28
N ARG A 570 -0.72 -51.26 -20.14
CA ARG A 570 0.41 -51.42 -21.06
C ARG A 570 0.16 -52.46 -22.16
N LEU A 571 -0.95 -53.19 -22.10
CA LEU A 571 -1.34 -54.16 -23.12
C LEU A 571 -2.20 -53.51 -24.22
N ILE A 572 -2.23 -54.16 -25.38
CA ILE A 572 -3.14 -53.94 -26.50
C ILE A 572 -3.70 -55.30 -26.91
N THR A 573 -5.01 -55.40 -27.12
CA THR A 573 -5.65 -56.59 -27.66
C THR A 573 -5.45 -56.63 -29.17
N VAL A 574 -4.97 -57.74 -29.69
CA VAL A 574 -4.70 -57.92 -31.11
C VAL A 574 -5.41 -59.19 -31.59
N GLY A 575 -6.38 -59.00 -32.48
CA GLY A 575 -6.99 -60.08 -33.25
C GLY A 575 -6.16 -60.33 -34.51
N PHE A 576 -5.41 -61.43 -34.54
CA PHE A 576 -4.70 -61.83 -35.75
C PHE A 576 -5.52 -62.83 -36.56
N HIS A 577 -5.56 -62.70 -37.89
CA HIS A 577 -6.21 -63.67 -38.78
C HIS A 577 -5.45 -63.81 -40.11
N ALA A 578 -5.63 -64.93 -40.79
CA ALA A 578 -5.26 -65.08 -42.20
C ALA A 578 -6.43 -64.64 -43.12
N GLU A 579 -6.22 -64.59 -44.43
CA GLU A 579 -7.25 -64.18 -45.41
C GLU A 579 -8.56 -65.00 -45.33
N GLN A 580 -8.49 -66.26 -44.88
CA GLN A 580 -9.64 -67.17 -44.73
C GLN A 580 -9.58 -68.00 -43.43
N GLY A 581 -8.90 -67.49 -42.38
CA GLY A 581 -8.68 -68.20 -41.12
C GLY A 581 -9.44 -67.60 -39.92
N GLU A 582 -9.63 -68.39 -38.87
CA GLU A 582 -10.23 -67.93 -37.61
C GLU A 582 -9.33 -66.89 -36.89
N GLU A 583 -9.98 -65.94 -36.22
CA GLU A 583 -9.33 -64.83 -35.54
C GLU A 583 -8.75 -65.25 -34.18
N ASN A 584 -7.42 -65.28 -34.11
CA ASN A 584 -6.66 -65.59 -32.91
C ASN A 584 -6.39 -64.30 -32.12
N VAL A 585 -7.24 -64.03 -31.14
CA VAL A 585 -7.16 -62.84 -30.27
C VAL A 585 -6.17 -63.07 -29.13
N THR A 586 -5.25 -62.12 -28.92
CA THR A 586 -4.27 -62.16 -27.82
C THR A 586 -3.95 -60.76 -27.30
N LYS A 587 -3.60 -60.62 -26.00
CA LYS A 587 -3.13 -59.35 -25.41
C LYS A 587 -1.60 -59.31 -25.42
N ILE A 588 -1.00 -58.31 -26.05
CA ILE A 588 0.46 -58.11 -26.10
C ILE A 588 0.87 -56.70 -25.64
N PRO A 589 2.10 -56.47 -25.16
CA PRO A 589 2.54 -55.14 -24.74
C PRO A 589 2.62 -54.13 -25.90
N LYS A 590 2.09 -52.92 -25.69
CA LYS A 590 2.20 -51.79 -26.64
C LYS A 590 3.65 -51.44 -27.02
N SER A 591 4.61 -51.79 -26.15
CA SER A 591 6.04 -51.56 -26.33
C SER A 591 6.77 -52.65 -27.15
N TYR A 592 6.08 -53.67 -27.64
CA TYR A 592 6.65 -54.62 -28.61
C TYR A 592 6.94 -53.91 -29.93
N ASP A 593 8.12 -54.14 -30.50
CA ASP A 593 8.43 -53.73 -31.87
C ASP A 593 7.77 -54.67 -32.90
N ILE A 594 7.79 -54.29 -34.17
CA ILE A 594 7.13 -55.08 -35.23
C ILE A 594 7.78 -56.47 -35.38
N TYR A 595 9.06 -56.64 -35.01
CA TYR A 595 9.70 -57.96 -34.99
C TYR A 595 9.10 -58.87 -33.90
N ALA A 596 8.88 -58.36 -32.69
CA ALA A 596 8.21 -59.09 -31.61
C ALA A 596 6.74 -59.39 -31.96
N VAL A 597 6.03 -58.46 -32.61
CA VAL A 597 4.65 -58.69 -33.11
C VAL A 597 4.63 -59.80 -34.18
N LYS A 598 5.56 -59.78 -35.15
CA LYS A 598 5.73 -60.88 -36.12
C LYS A 598 6.15 -62.20 -35.45
N GLY A 599 6.89 -62.16 -34.36
CA GLY A 599 7.20 -63.33 -33.52
C GLY A 599 5.97 -63.96 -32.91
N VAL A 600 5.04 -63.16 -32.40
CA VAL A 600 3.74 -63.63 -31.87
C VAL A 600 2.87 -64.19 -33.00
N ALA A 601 2.70 -63.46 -34.11
CA ALA A 601 1.93 -63.93 -35.26
C ALA A 601 2.50 -65.24 -35.85
N GLY A 602 3.81 -65.32 -36.04
CA GLY A 602 4.47 -66.53 -36.54
C GLY A 602 4.26 -67.75 -35.63
N LYS A 603 4.25 -67.55 -34.31
CA LYS A 603 3.93 -68.60 -33.35
C LYS A 603 2.45 -69.03 -33.41
N LEU A 604 1.51 -68.11 -33.65
CA LEU A 604 0.08 -68.41 -33.75
C LEU A 604 -0.27 -69.19 -35.04
N PHE A 605 0.32 -68.82 -36.18
CA PHE A 605 0.01 -69.45 -37.48
C PHE A 605 1.03 -70.53 -37.92
N GLY A 606 2.04 -70.83 -37.10
CA GLY A 606 3.08 -71.82 -37.44
C GLY A 606 4.04 -71.36 -38.55
N LEU A 607 4.14 -70.06 -38.79
CA LEU A 607 4.89 -69.45 -39.89
C LEU A 607 6.19 -68.78 -39.41
N SER A 608 7.20 -68.71 -40.29
CA SER A 608 8.46 -68.02 -39.98
C SER A 608 8.23 -66.50 -39.89
N PRO A 609 8.56 -65.82 -38.78
CA PRO A 609 8.32 -64.38 -38.62
C PRO A 609 8.94 -63.50 -39.71
N LEU A 610 10.07 -63.91 -40.29
CA LEU A 610 10.75 -63.19 -41.37
C LEU A 610 10.05 -63.34 -42.74
N LYS A 611 9.12 -64.29 -42.86
CA LYS A 611 8.24 -64.53 -44.01
C LYS A 611 6.79 -64.07 -43.76
N LEU A 612 6.60 -63.18 -42.78
CA LEU A 612 5.30 -62.57 -42.52
C LEU A 612 5.25 -61.13 -42.99
N ARG A 613 4.08 -60.76 -43.51
CA ARG A 613 3.60 -59.41 -43.72
C ARG A 613 2.40 -59.20 -42.80
N LEU A 614 2.33 -58.04 -42.17
CA LEU A 614 1.28 -57.69 -41.22
C LEU A 614 0.55 -56.44 -41.71
N ILE A 615 -0.76 -56.52 -41.86
CA ILE A 615 -1.61 -55.39 -42.26
C ILE A 615 -2.58 -55.10 -41.13
N TRP A 616 -2.51 -53.88 -40.59
CA TRP A 616 -3.51 -53.38 -39.66
C TRP A 616 -4.75 -52.96 -40.46
N GLU A 617 -5.88 -53.61 -40.19
CA GLU A 617 -7.19 -53.21 -40.71
C GLU A 617 -7.73 -52.10 -39.79
N THR A 618 -7.73 -50.86 -40.27
CA THR A 618 -8.02 -49.68 -39.41
C THR A 618 -9.49 -49.55 -39.01
N GLY A 619 -10.40 -50.15 -39.80
CA GLY A 619 -11.84 -49.96 -39.68
C GLY A 619 -12.40 -48.73 -40.41
N GLU A 620 -11.54 -47.81 -40.85
CA GLU A 620 -11.90 -46.65 -41.66
C GLU A 620 -12.18 -47.06 -43.13
N TRP A 621 -12.94 -46.26 -43.85
CA TRP A 621 -13.26 -46.46 -45.27
C TRP A 621 -12.82 -45.26 -46.09
N ASP A 622 -11.93 -45.49 -47.06
CA ASP A 622 -11.49 -44.48 -48.02
C ASP A 622 -12.32 -44.60 -49.32
N PRO A 623 -12.72 -43.48 -49.96
CA PRO A 623 -13.28 -43.50 -51.31
C PRO A 623 -12.17 -43.81 -52.34
N VAL A 624 -12.50 -44.57 -53.38
CA VAL A 624 -11.55 -44.84 -54.49
C VAL A 624 -11.48 -43.61 -55.39
N ALA A 625 -10.32 -42.95 -55.39
CA ALA A 625 -10.04 -41.77 -56.22
C ALA A 625 -10.26 -42.07 -57.73
N GLY A 626 -10.86 -41.10 -58.43
CA GLY A 626 -11.24 -41.22 -59.85
C GLY A 626 -12.75 -41.36 -60.10
N PHE A 627 -13.61 -40.86 -59.19
CA PHE A 627 -15.06 -40.81 -59.36
C PHE A 627 -15.73 -39.48 -58.91
N ASP A 628 -14.93 -38.47 -58.61
CA ASP A 628 -15.35 -37.06 -58.63
C ASP A 628 -14.98 -36.45 -60.01
N ASP A 629 -15.50 -35.25 -60.32
CA ASP A 629 -15.31 -34.44 -61.55
C ASP A 629 -16.30 -34.64 -62.73
N GLN A 630 -17.56 -34.21 -62.49
CA GLN A 630 -18.41 -33.47 -63.45
C GLN A 630 -19.65 -32.96 -62.69
N ASP A 631 -19.56 -31.74 -62.15
CA ASP A 631 -20.04 -30.46 -62.73
C ASP A 631 -21.53 -30.22 -62.34
N ASP A 632 -21.87 -29.21 -61.52
CA ASP A 632 -21.84 -27.75 -61.72
C ASP A 632 -22.96 -27.26 -62.67
N GLY A 633 -23.69 -26.16 -62.39
CA GLY A 633 -23.66 -25.22 -61.27
C GLY A 633 -24.66 -24.05 -61.48
N SER A 634 -24.36 -22.87 -60.91
CA SER A 634 -25.00 -21.54 -61.12
C SER A 634 -26.31 -21.19 -60.37
N SER A 635 -26.21 -20.17 -59.52
CA SER A 635 -26.83 -18.86 -59.76
C SER A 635 -26.05 -17.78 -58.98
N ASP A 636 -25.63 -16.72 -59.66
CA ASP A 636 -24.84 -15.61 -59.10
C ASP A 636 -25.73 -14.43 -58.65
N GLU A 637 -25.14 -13.45 -57.94
CA GLU A 637 -25.31 -12.01 -58.23
C GLU A 637 -24.24 -11.14 -57.51
N GLU A 638 -23.58 -10.24 -58.27
CA GLU A 638 -22.83 -9.02 -57.85
C GLU A 638 -21.58 -9.16 -56.92
N ASP A 639 -20.45 -8.44 -57.06
CA ASP A 639 -20.02 -7.39 -58.01
C ASP A 639 -18.46 -7.21 -58.04
N ALA A 640 -17.88 -6.70 -59.15
CA ALA A 640 -16.52 -6.11 -59.35
C ALA A 640 -15.22 -6.87 -58.87
N GLU A 641 -13.98 -6.67 -59.38
CA GLU A 641 -13.38 -5.92 -60.52
C GLU A 641 -11.98 -6.54 -60.87
N GLU A 642 -11.57 -6.51 -62.16
CA GLU A 642 -10.22 -6.81 -62.72
C GLU A 642 -9.57 -8.21 -62.42
N GLU A 643 -8.62 -8.78 -63.20
CA GLU A 643 -7.89 -8.36 -64.40
C GLU A 643 -7.84 -9.52 -65.45
N ARG A 644 -7.06 -9.41 -66.55
CA ARG A 644 -7.32 -10.13 -67.82
C ARG A 644 -6.41 -11.32 -68.18
N GLU A 645 -7.04 -12.27 -68.89
CA GLU A 645 -6.53 -13.07 -70.03
C GLU A 645 -5.20 -13.87 -69.91
N ARG A 646 -5.28 -15.19 -70.18
CA ARG A 646 -4.86 -15.74 -71.50
C ARG A 646 -5.18 -17.24 -71.68
N GLN A 647 -5.82 -17.55 -72.83
CA GLN A 647 -5.54 -18.65 -73.78
C GLN A 647 -5.22 -20.06 -73.23
N GLY A 648 -5.94 -21.14 -73.53
CA GLY A 648 -7.15 -21.34 -74.36
C GLY A 648 -7.05 -22.55 -75.32
N LEU A 649 -8.19 -23.14 -75.69
CA LEU A 649 -8.38 -24.26 -76.67
C LEU A 649 -7.87 -25.64 -76.18
N ASP A 650 -8.44 -26.79 -76.56
CA ASP A 650 -9.61 -27.05 -77.43
C ASP A 650 -10.40 -28.33 -77.03
N THR A 651 -11.55 -28.58 -77.66
CA THR A 651 -12.53 -29.63 -77.28
C THR A 651 -12.48 -30.92 -78.14
N HIS A 652 -12.99 -32.04 -77.58
CA HIS A 652 -13.60 -33.24 -78.21
C HIS A 652 -13.25 -34.55 -77.44
N ALA A 653 -14.10 -35.58 -77.30
CA ALA A 653 -15.56 -35.68 -77.54
C ALA A 653 -16.21 -36.87 -76.77
N ALA A 654 -17.45 -36.63 -76.31
CA ALA A 654 -18.63 -37.49 -76.11
C ALA A 654 -18.58 -39.05 -76.03
N GLN A 655 -19.48 -39.57 -75.17
CA GLN A 655 -20.23 -40.85 -75.27
C GLN A 655 -19.49 -42.18 -74.98
N ASP A 656 -20.04 -43.19 -74.28
CA ASP A 656 -21.38 -43.38 -73.65
C ASP A 656 -21.37 -44.52 -72.58
N THR A 657 -22.49 -44.67 -71.84
CA THR A 657 -23.03 -45.87 -71.15
C THR A 657 -22.64 -46.26 -69.70
N THR A 658 -23.71 -46.41 -68.90
CA THR A 658 -23.91 -47.27 -67.70
C THR A 658 -23.14 -46.97 -66.40
N GLY A 659 -23.89 -46.50 -65.39
CA GLY A 659 -23.39 -46.28 -64.03
C GLY A 659 -23.23 -47.55 -63.17
N LYS A 660 -22.39 -47.43 -62.14
CA LYS A 660 -22.21 -48.37 -61.02
C LYS A 660 -22.08 -47.55 -59.73
N PRO A 661 -22.47 -48.06 -58.56
CA PRO A 661 -22.30 -47.33 -57.30
C PRO A 661 -20.81 -47.14 -56.97
N GLY A 662 -20.48 -46.00 -56.35
CA GLY A 662 -19.13 -45.66 -55.92
C GLY A 662 -18.53 -46.73 -55.00
N ARG A 663 -17.31 -47.18 -55.32
CA ARG A 663 -16.66 -48.31 -54.65
C ARG A 663 -15.78 -47.81 -53.50
N TRP A 664 -16.29 -47.89 -52.28
CA TRP A 664 -15.53 -47.66 -51.05
C TRP A 664 -14.59 -48.83 -50.76
N VAL A 665 -13.42 -48.56 -50.20
CA VAL A 665 -12.42 -49.58 -49.82
C VAL A 665 -12.00 -49.34 -48.36
N LYS A 666 -11.85 -50.41 -47.58
CA LYS A 666 -11.35 -50.28 -46.21
C LYS A 666 -9.89 -49.85 -46.20
N ARG A 667 -9.57 -48.91 -45.31
CA ARG A 667 -8.23 -48.38 -45.15
C ARG A 667 -7.35 -49.38 -44.40
N GLU A 668 -6.26 -49.79 -45.04
CA GLU A 668 -5.34 -50.82 -44.58
C GLU A 668 -3.91 -50.27 -44.48
N VAL A 669 -3.20 -50.59 -43.39
CA VAL A 669 -1.85 -50.06 -43.12
C VAL A 669 -0.86 -51.20 -42.90
N GLU A 670 0.11 -51.35 -43.81
CA GLU A 670 1.19 -52.32 -43.66
C GLU A 670 2.13 -51.92 -42.51
N LEU A 671 2.23 -52.81 -41.51
CA LEU A 671 3.14 -52.69 -40.37
C LEU A 671 4.55 -53.12 -40.82
N LYS A 672 5.29 -52.15 -41.37
CA LYS A 672 6.64 -52.34 -41.91
C LYS A 672 7.63 -52.80 -40.84
N ASP A 673 8.55 -53.69 -41.24
CA ASP A 673 9.64 -54.19 -40.40
C ASP A 673 10.48 -53.06 -39.79
N GLY A 674 10.68 -53.08 -38.47
CA GLY A 674 11.53 -52.12 -37.78
C GLY A 674 11.29 -52.07 -36.27
N PRO A 675 12.16 -51.34 -35.53
CA PRO A 675 12.11 -51.21 -34.07
C PRO A 675 11.00 -50.26 -33.56
N ARG A 676 10.05 -49.85 -34.42
CA ARG A 676 8.94 -48.98 -34.01
C ARG A 676 7.95 -49.81 -33.18
N GLN A 677 7.63 -49.33 -31.99
CA GLN A 677 6.71 -50.01 -31.07
C GLN A 677 5.27 -49.96 -31.61
N LEU A 678 4.54 -51.06 -31.45
CA LEU A 678 3.18 -51.24 -31.96
C LEU A 678 2.23 -50.10 -31.54
N GLY A 679 2.35 -49.61 -30.30
CA GLY A 679 1.55 -48.48 -29.79
C GLY A 679 1.76 -47.13 -30.50
N TYR A 680 2.72 -47.02 -31.42
CA TYR A 680 2.90 -45.87 -32.32
C TYR A 680 2.63 -46.22 -33.80
N CYS A 681 2.12 -47.42 -34.07
CA CYS A 681 1.81 -47.92 -35.42
C CYS A 681 0.31 -48.13 -35.65
N VAL A 682 -0.48 -48.28 -34.58
CA VAL A 682 -1.92 -48.55 -34.63
C VAL A 682 -2.68 -47.63 -33.65
N GLY A 683 -3.92 -47.30 -33.98
CA GLY A 683 -4.83 -46.55 -33.10
C GLY A 683 -5.77 -47.48 -32.31
N GLY A 684 -6.06 -47.11 -31.05
CA GLY A 684 -7.00 -47.84 -30.19
C GLY A 684 -6.33 -48.81 -29.20
N LEU A 685 -7.16 -49.61 -28.51
CA LEU A 685 -6.74 -50.64 -27.55
C LEU A 685 -7.08 -52.07 -28.02
N ASP A 686 -7.93 -52.20 -29.03
CA ASP A 686 -8.33 -53.46 -29.66
C ASP A 686 -8.17 -53.29 -31.17
N VAL A 687 -7.31 -54.08 -31.81
CA VAL A 687 -6.93 -53.92 -33.23
C VAL A 687 -6.93 -55.24 -33.98
N LYS A 688 -7.29 -55.22 -35.27
CA LYS A 688 -7.24 -56.39 -36.15
C LYS A 688 -6.03 -56.32 -37.07
N ILE A 689 -5.26 -57.41 -37.13
CA ILE A 689 -4.07 -57.51 -37.97
C ILE A 689 -4.16 -58.75 -38.85
N ARG A 690 -4.31 -58.55 -40.16
CA ARG A 690 -4.23 -59.61 -41.15
C ARG A 690 -2.78 -60.04 -41.33
N VAL A 691 -2.57 -61.35 -41.35
CA VAL A 691 -1.27 -62.02 -41.44
C VAL A 691 -1.15 -62.65 -42.82
N GLU A 692 -0.29 -62.07 -43.66
CA GLU A 692 -0.01 -62.50 -45.02
C GLU A 692 1.38 -63.18 -45.09
N ALA A 693 1.51 -64.21 -45.92
CA ALA A 693 2.79 -64.87 -46.17
C ALA A 693 3.61 -64.12 -47.23
N ARG A 694 4.95 -64.09 -47.07
CA ARG A 694 5.90 -63.36 -47.92
C ARG A 694 7.06 -64.25 -48.41
#